data_AF-A0A934LJX7-F1
#
_entry.id   AF-A0A934LJX7-F1
#
_cell.length_a   1.000
_cell.length_b   1.000
_cell.length_c   1.000
_cell.angle_alpha   90.00
_cell.angle_beta   90.00
_cell.angle_gamma   90.00
#
_symmetry.space_group_name_H-M   'P 1'
#
loop_
_entity.id
_entity.type
_entity.pdbx_description
1 polymer ?
#
loop_
_entity_poly.entity_id
_entity_poly.type
_entity_poly.pdbx_seq_one_letter_code
_entity_poly.pdbx_strand_id
1 'polypeptide(L)'
;MRFKTLSLLILVSLLFSLGVYPFSKSPTIVSAAPPSPPVYASNCTGSFAHTYNVGPGQPYTSIGAVPFSSLAPSSIVRIHYRATPYYEKVFVNTIATQNQPVCIVGVPGPGGELPIIDGQNATTTTNMNTDYDASQQRGLFTIIGADDGLLPAYIYVEGLHFRNAYQDYTFTSRNGSVRAYAINAAAVYIQRGEHIRITGCIISGSGNGLFAATDDSGNITRDLTLEYSYIYGNGVVGSDREHNTYTESIGMVYQFNYFSALRTGSMGANLKDRSSGTIVRYNWIDGGAIVVDLVEGDGGWPVLSVQPNYNTAWVYGNVLINRPTSSSNGRSTVHFGGDNGGEDPIPGTQPCGFDPGQDPTECYRRGPLYFYNNTVLLYVSSGNKTLLRLQTDEQTAFAVNNVVHTVGTGYNISYMSYRGQLSLGVNIVNRASSPLTNFHLNQGGPNSTVTGQANVTVLTNPALTGFVDAAAENYYLLGTSPAVNTGQTIAPPLLPVGHEYNASLGIRVRPVVGQIDMGAFEYGSPVPTDTLAVFNPNASATSLISSLQDLPPLAAYNSYSPTPPAGGQWVMGDWNGDGRKTPGVYAPNGVFYTTNATAASNQWTGTWFGFFNRPPVAGRFDGTVNHDCVGVVDNANFPPYGTAFALYFTCNMAGGDPAKTFQWLSVLLPDNQGHTGVHQFSAGDFDGNGVDSIAVRRGPTIAWTNVAPTTLLSEYTLAQYIGTPHATDYGVLVVGDWDGNGRDSFGLFYQDGAFYRRDDLLWNSGAYLLQRVGAPVGTPMTATSWRNPSGGSSGESGGQAGDPNSVSIQPSRVEAENADVLKSGNWTTQAAPNASGGQYVYSRDLKGALTLRFTGTSIEIVYMEGPALGTFTILVDDVAVRTVIATSSTAATTSTTVNYLTNESHTLQIVPIDGTVAVDVFVVTGN
;
A
#
# COMPACT_ATOMS: atom_id res chain seq x y z
N MET A 1 -6.39 -9.54 -85.21
CA MET A 1 -7.86 -9.67 -85.32
C MET A 1 -8.50 -8.63 -84.40
N ARG A 2 -9.22 -7.71 -85.05
CA ARG A 2 -10.11 -6.57 -84.69
C ARG A 2 -10.13 -6.06 -83.23
N PHE A 3 -9.57 -4.89 -82.91
CA PHE A 3 -10.02 -3.49 -83.18
C PHE A 3 -11.49 -3.19 -82.79
N LYS A 4 -11.72 -2.35 -81.76
CA LYS A 4 -12.22 -0.94 -81.84
C LYS A 4 -12.97 -0.46 -80.57
N THR A 5 -12.44 0.63 -79.99
CA THR A 5 -13.08 1.89 -79.55
C THR A 5 -14.49 1.99 -78.95
N LEU A 6 -14.54 2.81 -77.90
CA LEU A 6 -15.51 3.87 -77.53
C LEU A 6 -16.73 3.56 -76.64
N SER A 7 -16.62 4.07 -75.40
CA SER A 7 -17.53 5.00 -74.69
C SER A 7 -18.98 4.65 -74.34
N LEU A 8 -19.17 4.56 -73.01
CA LEU A 8 -20.17 5.25 -72.16
C LEU A 8 -21.64 4.77 -72.19
N LEU A 9 -22.08 4.09 -71.11
CA LEU A 9 -23.12 4.56 -70.16
C LEU A 9 -23.38 3.54 -69.02
N ILE A 10 -23.16 3.97 -67.77
CA ILE A 10 -23.94 3.69 -66.53
C ILE A 10 -24.15 2.20 -66.12
N LEU A 11 -23.47 1.74 -65.05
CA LEU A 11 -24.01 1.57 -63.68
C LEU A 11 -23.05 0.70 -62.82
N VAL A 12 -22.52 1.32 -61.76
CA VAL A 12 -22.11 0.77 -60.46
C VAL A 12 -20.95 -0.24 -60.41
N SER A 13 -19.78 0.30 -60.07
CA SER A 13 -18.72 -0.39 -59.32
C SER A 13 -18.02 0.66 -58.45
N LEU A 14 -18.11 0.55 -57.12
CA LEU A 14 -17.05 0.94 -56.18
C LEU A 14 -17.47 0.55 -54.77
N LEU A 15 -16.67 -0.29 -54.09
CA LEU A 15 -16.24 -0.19 -52.68
C LEU A 15 -15.76 -1.56 -52.17
N PHE A 16 -14.52 -1.90 -52.51
CA PHE A 16 -13.71 -2.87 -51.76
C PHE A 16 -12.26 -2.35 -51.72
N SER A 17 -12.03 -1.36 -50.86
CA SER A 17 -10.73 -1.03 -50.25
C SER A 17 -10.91 0.18 -49.32
N LEU A 18 -10.29 0.12 -48.14
CA LEU A 18 -10.19 1.16 -47.09
C LEU A 18 -11.33 1.20 -46.07
N GLY A 19 -11.03 0.59 -44.92
CA GLY A 19 -11.77 0.72 -43.66
C GLY A 19 -10.83 0.53 -42.48
N VAL A 20 -9.63 1.12 -42.53
CA VAL A 20 -8.82 1.35 -41.33
C VAL A 20 -9.57 2.44 -40.56
N TYR A 21 -10.33 2.04 -39.54
CA TYR A 21 -10.74 3.00 -38.51
C TYR A 21 -9.46 3.56 -37.88
N PRO A 22 -9.30 4.89 -37.74
CA PRO A 22 -8.27 5.40 -36.89
C PRO A 22 -8.65 4.98 -35.47
N PHE A 23 -7.99 3.94 -34.95
CA PHE A 23 -7.89 3.77 -33.51
C PHE A 23 -7.34 5.10 -33.00
N SER A 24 -8.19 5.89 -32.35
CA SER A 24 -7.73 6.97 -31.50
C SER A 24 -6.66 6.35 -30.61
N LYS A 25 -5.45 6.91 -30.61
CA LYS A 25 -4.36 6.49 -29.73
C LYS A 25 -4.94 6.13 -28.37
N SER A 26 -4.97 4.83 -28.06
CA SER A 26 -5.14 4.39 -26.69
C SER A 26 -4.09 5.13 -25.87
N PRO A 27 -4.44 5.73 -24.73
CA PRO A 27 -3.44 6.34 -23.87
C PRO A 27 -2.38 5.27 -23.62
N THR A 28 -1.14 5.60 -23.97
CA THR A 28 0.03 4.81 -23.62
C THR A 28 -0.01 4.63 -22.12
N ILE A 29 -0.42 3.43 -21.67
CA ILE A 29 -0.33 3.05 -20.27
C ILE A 29 1.16 2.93 -20.00
N VAL A 30 1.75 4.00 -19.48
CA VAL A 30 3.04 3.92 -18.81
C VAL A 30 2.78 3.02 -17.62
N SER A 31 3.18 1.75 -17.72
CA SER A 31 3.37 0.90 -16.55
C SER A 31 4.28 1.68 -15.62
N ALA A 32 3.75 2.20 -14.52
CA ALA A 32 4.58 2.70 -13.43
C ALA A 32 5.58 1.60 -13.06
N ALA A 33 6.76 2.00 -12.56
CA ALA A 33 7.65 1.04 -11.92
C ALA A 33 6.85 0.34 -10.81
N PRO A 34 7.02 -0.98 -10.64
CA PRO A 34 6.28 -1.69 -9.62
C PRO A 34 6.63 -1.13 -8.23
N PRO A 35 5.64 -0.88 -7.35
CA PRO A 35 5.94 -0.49 -5.97
C PRO A 35 6.75 -1.59 -5.29
N SER A 36 7.66 -1.22 -4.38
CA SER A 36 8.27 -2.18 -3.46
C SER A 36 7.17 -2.90 -2.66
N PRO A 37 7.33 -4.19 -2.32
CA PRO A 37 6.39 -4.86 -1.44
C PRO A 37 6.19 -4.06 -0.16
N PRO A 38 4.96 -3.99 0.36
CA PRO A 38 4.68 -3.28 1.60
C PRO A 38 5.47 -3.88 2.78
N VAL A 39 5.75 -3.07 3.79
CA VAL A 39 6.38 -3.52 5.04
C VAL A 39 5.48 -4.55 5.73
N TYR A 40 6.08 -5.63 6.24
CA TYR A 40 5.35 -6.71 6.91
C TYR A 40 6.15 -7.32 8.07
N ALA A 41 5.44 -7.95 9.00
CA ALA A 41 6.09 -8.72 10.05
C ALA A 41 6.36 -10.15 9.60
N SER A 42 7.59 -10.59 9.79
CA SER A 42 8.04 -11.92 9.42
C SER A 42 7.32 -13.01 10.20
N ASN A 43 6.90 -14.06 9.50
CA ASN A 43 6.43 -15.31 10.08
C ASN A 43 7.57 -16.17 10.64
N CYS A 44 8.82 -15.81 10.34
CA CYS A 44 10.03 -16.49 10.79
C CYS A 44 10.58 -15.91 12.08
N THR A 45 9.87 -16.15 13.18
CA THR A 45 10.16 -15.55 14.48
C THR A 45 10.79 -16.54 15.46
N GLY A 46 11.51 -16.03 16.45
CA GLY A 46 12.21 -16.83 17.45
C GLY A 46 13.55 -17.42 16.97
N SER A 47 14.14 -18.27 17.82
CA SER A 47 15.44 -18.89 17.54
C SER A 47 15.30 -20.17 16.70
N PHE A 48 16.20 -20.35 15.74
CA PHE A 48 16.27 -21.54 14.90
C PHE A 48 17.49 -22.40 15.28
N ALA A 49 17.30 -23.72 15.38
CA ALA A 49 18.36 -24.67 15.69
C ALA A 49 19.43 -24.72 14.59
N HIS A 50 19.04 -24.43 13.35
CA HIS A 50 19.94 -24.45 12.19
C HIS A 50 19.81 -23.15 11.38
N THR A 51 20.93 -22.49 11.11
CA THR A 51 20.98 -21.25 10.31
C THR A 51 21.92 -21.43 9.12
N TYR A 52 21.42 -21.11 7.92
CA TYR A 52 22.16 -21.15 6.67
C TYR A 52 22.19 -19.76 6.04
N ASN A 53 23.31 -19.06 6.09
CA ASN A 53 23.45 -17.75 5.44
C ASN A 53 24.10 -17.91 4.06
N VAL A 54 23.45 -17.37 3.04
CA VAL A 54 23.81 -17.50 1.63
C VAL A 54 24.12 -16.14 1.03
N GLY A 55 25.23 -15.99 0.31
CA GLY A 55 25.57 -14.79 -0.45
C GLY A 55 27.01 -14.31 -0.24
N PRO A 56 27.34 -13.09 -0.71
CA PRO A 56 28.69 -12.54 -0.58
C PRO A 56 29.15 -12.47 0.89
N GLY A 57 30.32 -13.04 1.18
CA GLY A 57 30.89 -13.05 2.53
C GLY A 57 30.24 -14.01 3.53
N GLN A 58 29.27 -14.82 3.10
CA GLN A 58 28.57 -15.79 3.95
C GLN A 58 29.16 -17.20 3.82
N PRO A 59 28.89 -18.12 4.78
CA PRO A 59 29.39 -19.50 4.73
C PRO A 59 28.98 -20.27 3.46
N TYR A 60 27.79 -19.98 2.91
CA TYR A 60 27.36 -20.50 1.62
C TYR A 60 27.43 -19.39 0.57
N THR A 61 28.27 -19.54 -0.45
CA THR A 61 28.40 -18.51 -1.51
C THR A 61 27.28 -18.57 -2.56
N SER A 62 26.49 -19.65 -2.56
CA SER A 62 25.46 -19.94 -3.56
C SER A 62 24.28 -20.70 -2.92
N ILE A 63 23.08 -20.56 -3.48
CA ILE A 63 21.87 -21.24 -2.99
C ILE A 63 22.03 -22.76 -3.15
N GLY A 64 22.60 -23.18 -4.27
CA GLY A 64 22.79 -24.60 -4.59
C GLY A 64 23.74 -25.37 -3.65
N ALA A 65 24.48 -24.65 -2.78
CA ALA A 65 25.36 -25.24 -1.77
C ALA A 65 24.62 -25.61 -0.46
N VAL A 66 23.43 -25.05 -0.23
CA VAL A 66 22.60 -25.37 0.93
C VAL A 66 21.89 -26.71 0.70
N PRO A 67 21.80 -27.60 1.71
CA PRO A 67 21.14 -28.91 1.58
C PRO A 67 19.61 -28.79 1.69
N PHE A 68 18.98 -28.06 0.76
CA PHE A 68 17.55 -27.73 0.81
C PHE A 68 16.63 -28.95 0.88
N SER A 69 16.96 -30.04 0.20
CA SER A 69 16.15 -31.28 0.20
C SER A 69 16.32 -32.14 1.46
N SER A 70 17.04 -31.64 2.46
CA SER A 70 17.25 -32.32 3.74
C SER A 70 17.40 -31.32 4.89
N LEU A 71 16.75 -30.15 4.79
CA LEU A 71 16.70 -29.21 5.91
C LEU A 71 15.97 -29.89 7.08
N ALA A 72 16.55 -29.80 8.27
CA ALA A 72 15.89 -30.25 9.50
C ALA A 72 14.79 -29.23 9.91
N PRO A 73 13.74 -29.63 10.65
CA PRO A 73 12.86 -28.69 11.32
C PRO A 73 13.63 -27.67 12.16
N SER A 74 13.06 -26.48 12.40
CA SER A 74 13.76 -25.35 13.03
C SER A 74 15.01 -24.90 12.24
N SER A 75 14.89 -24.84 10.91
CA SER A 75 15.92 -24.28 10.02
C SER A 75 15.51 -22.90 9.49
N ILE A 76 16.47 -21.97 9.43
CA ILE A 76 16.33 -20.70 8.69
C ILE A 76 17.43 -20.58 7.64
N VAL A 77 17.04 -20.33 6.40
CA VAL A 77 17.93 -20.02 5.28
C VAL A 77 17.79 -18.54 4.94
N ARG A 78 18.87 -17.77 5.14
CA ARG A 78 18.93 -16.34 4.83
C ARG A 78 19.67 -16.14 3.51
N ILE A 79 18.98 -15.67 2.49
CA ILE A 79 19.56 -15.41 1.17
C ILE A 79 19.84 -13.92 1.08
N HIS A 80 21.11 -13.53 1.11
CA HIS A 80 21.51 -12.13 1.07
C HIS A 80 21.47 -11.57 -0.34
N TYR A 81 21.02 -10.32 -0.45
CA TYR A 81 21.05 -9.57 -1.70
C TYR A 81 22.46 -9.52 -2.29
N ARG A 82 22.50 -9.57 -3.62
CA ARG A 82 23.66 -9.23 -4.43
C ARG A 82 23.18 -8.70 -5.77
N ALA A 83 23.98 -7.85 -6.40
CA ALA A 83 23.62 -7.21 -7.67
C ALA A 83 23.36 -8.21 -8.81
N THR A 84 24.09 -9.34 -8.82
CA THR A 84 23.89 -10.42 -9.79
C THR A 84 22.89 -11.45 -9.24
N PRO A 85 21.79 -11.76 -9.94
CA PRO A 85 20.81 -12.74 -9.46
C PRO A 85 21.39 -14.11 -9.10
N TYR A 86 20.64 -14.88 -8.33
CA TYR A 86 20.86 -16.31 -8.13
C TYR A 86 20.22 -17.07 -9.29
N TYR A 87 20.99 -17.99 -9.89
CA TYR A 87 20.60 -18.78 -11.06
C TYR A 87 20.53 -20.25 -10.66
N GLU A 88 19.90 -20.52 -9.53
CA GLU A 88 19.74 -21.84 -8.95
C GLU A 88 18.25 -22.11 -8.69
N LYS A 89 17.83 -23.34 -8.99
CA LYS A 89 16.49 -23.83 -8.65
C LYS A 89 16.49 -24.35 -7.21
N VAL A 90 15.35 -24.23 -6.54
CA VAL A 90 15.20 -24.64 -5.13
C VAL A 90 14.14 -25.72 -5.00
N PHE A 91 14.44 -26.75 -4.21
CA PHE A 91 13.53 -27.85 -3.88
C PHE A 91 13.47 -28.04 -2.38
N VAL A 92 12.28 -27.89 -1.80
CA VAL A 92 12.03 -28.02 -0.37
C VAL A 92 11.01 -29.12 -0.14
N ASN A 93 11.34 -30.06 0.73
CA ASN A 93 10.51 -31.22 1.05
C ASN A 93 10.40 -31.46 2.57
N THR A 94 10.83 -30.50 3.39
CA THR A 94 10.87 -30.68 4.85
C THR A 94 9.48 -30.71 5.46
N ILE A 95 9.26 -31.70 6.31
CA ILE A 95 8.06 -31.80 7.16
C ILE A 95 8.40 -31.16 8.49
N ALA A 96 8.00 -29.91 8.68
CA ALA A 96 8.26 -29.15 9.90
C ALA A 96 7.00 -29.06 10.78
N THR A 97 7.07 -28.32 11.89
CA THR A 97 5.91 -28.10 12.79
C THR A 97 5.77 -26.62 13.09
N GLN A 98 4.62 -26.19 13.59
CA GLN A 98 4.36 -24.79 13.97
C GLN A 98 5.45 -24.20 14.88
N ASN A 99 5.95 -25.01 15.83
CA ASN A 99 6.95 -24.57 16.82
C ASN A 99 8.39 -24.75 16.32
N GLN A 100 8.59 -25.43 15.19
CA GLN A 100 9.90 -25.67 14.59
C GLN A 100 9.81 -25.51 13.06
N PRO A 101 9.41 -24.32 12.55
CA PRO A 101 9.17 -24.14 11.13
C PRO A 101 10.47 -24.19 10.32
N VAL A 102 10.34 -24.32 9.00
CA VAL A 102 11.42 -24.03 8.06
C VAL A 102 11.18 -22.67 7.42
N CYS A 103 12.18 -21.82 7.47
CA CYS A 103 12.13 -20.45 7.02
C CYS A 103 13.14 -20.19 5.90
N ILE A 104 12.68 -19.60 4.81
CA ILE A 104 13.52 -19.24 3.66
C ILE A 104 13.26 -17.77 3.37
N VAL A 105 14.21 -16.94 3.80
CA VAL A 105 14.02 -15.49 3.90
C VAL A 105 15.07 -14.78 3.04
N GLY A 106 14.63 -13.79 2.27
CA GLY A 106 15.54 -12.84 1.66
C GLY A 106 16.12 -11.89 2.70
N VAL A 107 17.34 -11.41 2.49
CA VAL A 107 17.90 -10.30 3.24
C VAL A 107 18.14 -9.17 2.24
N PRO A 108 17.36 -8.07 2.33
CA PRO A 108 17.44 -6.97 1.37
C PRO A 108 18.83 -6.36 1.26
N GLY A 109 19.08 -5.73 0.11
CA GLY A 109 20.22 -4.85 -0.09
C GLY A 109 20.06 -3.53 0.66
N PRO A 110 21.10 -2.67 0.65
CA PRO A 110 21.08 -1.38 1.33
C PRO A 110 19.95 -0.45 0.89
N GLY A 111 19.42 -0.60 -0.33
CA GLY A 111 18.29 0.16 -0.86
C GLY A 111 16.95 -0.57 -0.77
N GLY A 112 16.87 -1.66 0.00
CA GLY A 112 15.66 -2.49 0.12
C GLY A 112 15.49 -3.51 -1.02
N GLU A 113 16.52 -3.71 -1.86
CA GLU A 113 16.42 -4.63 -2.99
C GLU A 113 16.32 -6.08 -2.53
N LEU A 114 15.29 -6.79 -2.98
CA LEU A 114 15.15 -8.21 -2.65
C LEU A 114 16.18 -9.07 -3.41
N PRO A 115 16.70 -10.14 -2.79
CA PRO A 115 17.46 -11.15 -3.52
C PRO A 115 16.61 -11.77 -4.63
N ILE A 116 17.18 -11.83 -5.84
CA ILE A 116 16.50 -12.34 -7.04
C ILE A 116 16.90 -13.78 -7.28
N ILE A 117 15.92 -14.68 -7.39
CA ILE A 117 16.07 -16.04 -7.92
C ILE A 117 15.49 -16.03 -9.34
N ASP A 118 16.37 -16.24 -10.32
CA ASP A 118 16.09 -16.05 -11.75
C ASP A 118 16.16 -17.40 -12.49
N GLY A 119 15.08 -17.76 -13.17
CA GLY A 119 14.97 -18.99 -13.95
C GLY A 119 15.77 -18.98 -15.25
N GLN A 120 16.20 -17.82 -15.75
CA GLN A 120 16.92 -17.75 -17.01
C GLN A 120 18.32 -18.37 -16.89
N ASN A 121 18.55 -19.49 -17.59
CA ASN A 121 19.78 -20.28 -17.51
C ASN A 121 20.07 -20.81 -16.10
N ALA A 122 19.03 -21.04 -15.30
CA ALA A 122 19.18 -21.56 -13.95
C ALA A 122 19.79 -22.97 -13.94
N THR A 123 20.25 -23.41 -12.78
CA THR A 123 20.83 -24.74 -12.57
C THR A 123 20.13 -25.45 -11.42
N THR A 124 19.90 -26.75 -11.55
CA THR A 124 19.51 -27.62 -10.43
C THR A 124 20.75 -28.36 -9.96
N THR A 125 21.20 -28.13 -8.73
CA THR A 125 22.37 -28.85 -8.18
C THR A 125 21.97 -30.24 -7.69
N THR A 126 22.96 -31.11 -7.44
CA THR A 126 22.72 -32.45 -6.87
C THR A 126 22.09 -32.43 -5.47
N ASN A 127 22.26 -31.32 -4.74
CA ASN A 127 21.70 -31.09 -3.40
C ASN A 127 20.23 -30.66 -3.41
N MET A 128 19.65 -30.49 -4.61
CA MET A 128 18.27 -30.08 -4.82
C MET A 128 17.45 -31.31 -5.25
N ASN A 129 17.17 -32.21 -4.30
CA ASN A 129 16.52 -33.49 -4.54
C ASN A 129 14.99 -33.49 -4.40
N THR A 130 14.35 -34.29 -5.24
CA THR A 130 12.92 -34.62 -5.27
C THR A 130 12.78 -35.99 -5.92
N ASP A 131 11.83 -36.78 -5.47
CA ASP A 131 11.54 -38.11 -6.01
C ASP A 131 10.91 -38.03 -7.41
N TYR A 132 10.45 -36.84 -7.82
CA TYR A 132 9.78 -36.62 -9.11
C TYR A 132 10.60 -35.68 -10.02
N ASP A 133 11.48 -36.24 -10.85
CA ASP A 133 12.42 -35.47 -11.69
C ASP A 133 11.73 -34.47 -12.65
N ALA A 134 10.51 -34.79 -13.11
CA ALA A 134 9.75 -33.93 -14.01
C ALA A 134 9.30 -32.60 -13.36
N SER A 135 9.29 -32.51 -12.01
CA SER A 135 9.05 -31.25 -11.30
C SER A 135 10.11 -30.19 -11.62
N GLN A 136 11.31 -30.57 -12.07
CA GLN A 136 12.33 -29.63 -12.53
C GLN A 136 11.85 -28.73 -13.68
N GLN A 137 10.94 -29.19 -14.53
CA GLN A 137 10.39 -28.37 -15.62
C GLN A 137 9.20 -27.50 -15.17
N ARG A 138 8.65 -27.76 -13.97
CA ARG A 138 7.40 -27.17 -13.47
C ARG A 138 7.59 -26.00 -12.50
N GLY A 139 8.70 -25.92 -11.77
CA GLY A 139 8.91 -24.87 -10.77
C GLY A 139 10.34 -24.34 -10.73
N LEU A 140 10.52 -23.05 -10.48
CA LEU A 140 11.83 -22.46 -10.13
C LEU A 140 12.13 -22.66 -8.64
N PHE A 141 11.20 -22.28 -7.79
CA PHE A 141 11.18 -22.61 -6.37
C PHE A 141 10.05 -23.60 -6.11
N THR A 142 10.39 -24.81 -5.67
CA THR A 142 9.45 -25.92 -5.59
C THR A 142 9.35 -26.43 -4.16
N ILE A 143 8.14 -26.45 -3.61
CA ILE A 143 7.80 -27.19 -2.38
C ILE A 143 7.05 -28.45 -2.81
N ILE A 144 7.61 -29.63 -2.54
CA ILE A 144 7.06 -30.88 -3.04
C ILE A 144 7.22 -32.03 -2.05
N GLY A 145 6.12 -32.75 -1.76
CA GLY A 145 6.12 -33.97 -0.96
C GLY A 145 6.46 -35.22 -1.75
N ALA A 146 6.93 -36.25 -1.04
CA ALA A 146 7.22 -37.57 -1.63
C ALA A 146 5.92 -38.35 -1.91
N ASP A 147 6.02 -39.47 -2.65
CA ASP A 147 4.89 -40.38 -2.93
C ASP A 147 4.54 -41.31 -1.75
N ASP A 148 5.02 -40.99 -0.54
CA ASP A 148 4.80 -41.77 0.68
C ASP A 148 3.64 -41.24 1.56
N GLY A 149 2.94 -40.21 1.08
CA GLY A 149 1.81 -39.57 1.77
C GLY A 149 2.24 -38.53 2.81
N LEU A 150 3.53 -38.24 2.96
CA LEU A 150 4.01 -37.18 3.85
C LEU A 150 4.07 -35.83 3.13
N LEU A 151 3.49 -34.81 3.77
CA LEU A 151 3.40 -33.45 3.23
C LEU A 151 4.44 -32.54 3.87
N PRO A 152 5.30 -31.87 3.08
CA PRO A 152 6.07 -30.73 3.53
C PRO A 152 5.17 -29.73 4.23
N ALA A 153 5.55 -29.33 5.44
CA ALA A 153 4.67 -28.60 6.32
C ALA A 153 5.38 -27.49 7.08
N TYR A 154 4.65 -26.41 7.40
CA TYR A 154 5.16 -25.26 8.16
C TYR A 154 6.42 -24.65 7.52
N ILE A 155 6.29 -24.32 6.23
CA ILE A 155 7.35 -23.70 5.43
C ILE A 155 6.95 -22.26 5.13
N TYR A 156 7.80 -21.31 5.52
CA TYR A 156 7.59 -19.88 5.31
C TYR A 156 8.64 -19.34 4.34
N VAL A 157 8.18 -18.66 3.29
CA VAL A 157 9.02 -18.07 2.24
C VAL A 157 8.77 -16.58 2.21
N GLU A 158 9.81 -15.79 2.41
CA GLU A 158 9.66 -14.35 2.64
C GLU A 158 10.67 -13.51 1.86
N GLY A 159 10.23 -12.37 1.33
CA GLY A 159 11.14 -11.30 0.89
C GLY A 159 12.07 -11.67 -0.26
N LEU A 160 11.60 -12.48 -1.19
CA LEU A 160 12.36 -12.91 -2.37
C LEU A 160 11.69 -12.45 -3.66
N HIS A 161 12.50 -12.18 -4.68
CA HIS A 161 12.01 -11.95 -6.04
C HIS A 161 12.22 -13.21 -6.89
N PHE A 162 11.13 -13.88 -7.24
CA PHE A 162 11.13 -15.00 -8.19
C PHE A 162 10.78 -14.53 -9.59
N ARG A 163 11.60 -14.88 -10.58
CA ARG A 163 11.26 -14.57 -11.97
C ARG A 163 11.74 -15.56 -13.02
N ASN A 164 11.16 -15.45 -14.21
CA ASN A 164 11.65 -16.08 -15.44
C ASN A 164 11.62 -17.62 -15.45
N ALA A 165 10.67 -18.25 -14.76
CA ALA A 165 10.32 -19.65 -15.01
C ALA A 165 9.38 -19.74 -16.22
N TYR A 166 9.93 -19.53 -17.43
CA TYR A 166 9.15 -19.38 -18.66
C TYR A 166 9.68 -20.28 -19.78
N GLN A 167 8.77 -20.78 -20.62
CA GLN A 167 9.06 -21.76 -21.68
C GLN A 167 10.16 -21.35 -22.69
N ASP A 168 10.36 -20.06 -22.90
CA ASP A 168 11.42 -19.54 -23.79
C ASP A 168 12.81 -19.55 -23.12
N TYR A 169 12.86 -19.80 -21.81
CA TYR A 169 14.09 -19.93 -21.05
C TYR A 169 14.43 -21.40 -20.81
N THR A 170 15.72 -21.63 -20.57
CA THR A 170 16.26 -22.95 -20.27
C THR A 170 16.89 -22.99 -18.90
N PHE A 171 17.02 -24.20 -18.35
CA PHE A 171 17.80 -24.50 -17.16
C PHE A 171 18.65 -25.75 -17.38
N THR A 172 19.74 -25.88 -16.64
CA THR A 172 20.53 -27.12 -16.58
C THR A 172 19.96 -27.99 -15.47
N SER A 173 19.34 -29.12 -15.83
CA SER A 173 18.82 -30.08 -14.87
C SER A 173 19.94 -30.78 -14.11
N ARG A 174 19.58 -31.43 -13.01
CA ARG A 174 20.52 -32.08 -12.11
C ARG A 174 21.44 -33.12 -12.75
N ASN A 175 20.96 -33.80 -13.79
CA ASN A 175 21.74 -34.75 -14.58
C ASN A 175 22.70 -34.08 -15.60
N GLY A 176 22.81 -32.75 -15.60
CA GLY A 176 23.65 -31.96 -16.51
C GLY A 176 23.00 -31.64 -17.87
N SER A 177 21.77 -32.08 -18.13
CA SER A 177 21.07 -31.77 -19.39
C SER A 177 20.47 -30.36 -19.38
N VAL A 178 20.62 -29.61 -20.47
CA VAL A 178 19.89 -28.35 -20.66
C VAL A 178 18.47 -28.67 -21.11
N ARG A 179 17.47 -28.11 -20.43
CA ARG A 179 16.04 -28.33 -20.68
C ARG A 179 15.30 -27.00 -20.73
N ALA A 180 14.23 -26.94 -21.51
CA ALA A 180 13.26 -25.85 -21.45
C ALA A 180 12.29 -26.04 -20.28
N TYR A 181 11.77 -24.93 -19.75
CA TYR A 181 10.63 -24.96 -18.84
C TYR A 181 9.36 -25.44 -19.56
N ALA A 182 8.46 -26.07 -18.82
CA ALA A 182 7.11 -26.35 -19.33
C ALA A 182 6.34 -25.03 -19.54
N ILE A 183 5.34 -25.04 -20.42
CA ILE A 183 4.49 -23.87 -20.69
C ILE A 183 3.85 -23.31 -19.40
N ASN A 184 3.40 -24.22 -18.54
CA ASN A 184 2.75 -23.91 -17.26
C ASN A 184 3.71 -23.88 -16.07
N ALA A 185 5.02 -23.73 -16.32
CA ALA A 185 6.00 -23.62 -15.25
C ALA A 185 5.72 -22.40 -14.37
N ALA A 186 5.91 -22.57 -13.05
CA ALA A 186 5.67 -21.53 -12.07
C ALA A 186 6.96 -20.97 -11.48
N ALA A 187 6.94 -19.69 -11.11
CA ALA A 187 8.02 -19.11 -10.32
C ALA A 187 8.09 -19.79 -8.94
N VAL A 188 6.93 -19.94 -8.30
CA VAL A 188 6.73 -20.72 -7.07
C VAL A 188 5.77 -21.86 -7.36
N TYR A 189 6.22 -23.09 -7.21
CA TYR A 189 5.43 -24.30 -7.43
C TYR A 189 5.25 -25.06 -6.11
N ILE A 190 4.01 -25.30 -5.72
CA ILE A 190 3.66 -26.07 -4.53
C ILE A 190 2.86 -27.27 -4.98
N GLN A 191 3.37 -28.45 -4.69
CA GLN A 191 2.69 -29.70 -4.98
C GLN A 191 2.71 -30.55 -3.71
N ARG A 192 1.54 -30.68 -3.07
CA ARG A 192 1.36 -31.48 -1.84
C ARG A 192 2.06 -30.84 -0.65
N GLY A 193 1.50 -29.78 -0.07
CA GLY A 193 2.08 -29.12 1.11
C GLY A 193 1.04 -28.55 2.06
N GLU A 194 1.38 -28.42 3.33
CA GLU A 194 0.44 -28.02 4.39
C GLU A 194 1.01 -26.88 5.25
N HIS A 195 0.20 -25.87 5.61
CA HIS A 195 0.66 -24.73 6.41
C HIS A 195 1.83 -23.96 5.76
N ILE A 196 1.65 -23.51 4.52
CA ILE A 196 2.67 -22.77 3.76
C ILE A 196 2.28 -21.29 3.70
N ARG A 197 3.27 -20.41 3.93
CA ARG A 197 3.10 -18.96 3.75
C ARG A 197 4.12 -18.40 2.77
N ILE A 198 3.64 -17.62 1.82
CA ILE A 198 4.44 -16.82 0.90
C ILE A 198 4.16 -15.35 1.21
N THR A 199 5.15 -14.65 1.76
CA THR A 199 4.96 -13.31 2.35
C THR A 199 5.94 -12.32 1.74
N GLY A 200 5.49 -11.12 1.34
CA GLY A 200 6.40 -10.05 0.92
C GLY A 200 7.27 -10.36 -0.30
N CYS A 201 6.84 -11.29 -1.15
CA CYS A 201 7.62 -11.72 -2.32
C CYS A 201 7.23 -10.93 -3.57
N ILE A 202 8.17 -10.81 -4.51
CA ILE A 202 7.87 -10.37 -5.88
C ILE A 202 7.84 -11.60 -6.77
N ILE A 203 6.76 -11.80 -7.52
CA ILE A 203 6.54 -12.98 -8.36
C ILE A 203 6.22 -12.54 -9.79
N SER A 204 7.15 -12.78 -10.73
CA SER A 204 7.02 -12.19 -12.07
C SER A 204 7.60 -13.00 -13.22
N GLY A 205 7.25 -12.62 -14.45
CA GLY A 205 7.95 -13.07 -15.65
C GLY A 205 7.94 -14.59 -15.89
N SER A 206 7.02 -15.33 -15.30
CA SER A 206 6.95 -16.79 -15.39
C SER A 206 5.71 -17.25 -16.15
N GLY A 207 5.59 -18.56 -16.46
CA GLY A 207 4.39 -19.13 -17.05
C GLY A 207 3.20 -18.89 -16.12
N ASN A 208 3.22 -19.52 -14.97
CA ASN A 208 2.43 -19.12 -13.80
C ASN A 208 3.32 -18.34 -12.81
N GLY A 209 2.75 -17.41 -12.06
CA GLY A 209 3.47 -16.80 -10.94
C GLY A 209 3.60 -17.80 -9.77
N LEU A 210 2.48 -18.02 -9.09
CA LEU A 210 2.29 -19.09 -8.11
C LEU A 210 1.43 -20.20 -8.72
N PHE A 211 1.86 -21.45 -8.59
CA PHE A 211 1.03 -22.61 -8.90
C PHE A 211 0.99 -23.56 -7.71
N ALA A 212 -0.20 -23.83 -7.17
CA ALA A 212 -0.41 -24.82 -6.11
C ALA A 212 -1.37 -25.91 -6.58
N ALA A 213 -1.02 -27.18 -6.34
CA ALA A 213 -1.78 -28.34 -6.82
C ALA A 213 -2.20 -29.26 -5.68
N THR A 214 -3.41 -29.82 -5.78
CA THR A 214 -3.87 -31.00 -5.02
C THR A 214 -4.09 -32.13 -6.02
N ASP A 215 -3.71 -33.37 -5.68
CA ASP A 215 -3.99 -34.53 -6.53
C ASP A 215 -5.16 -35.38 -5.99
N ASP A 216 -5.67 -36.28 -6.85
CA ASP A 216 -6.80 -37.18 -6.58
C ASP A 216 -6.43 -38.39 -5.71
N SER A 217 -5.14 -38.60 -5.45
CA SER A 217 -4.60 -39.76 -4.72
C SER A 217 -4.46 -39.54 -3.22
N GLY A 218 -4.95 -38.40 -2.70
CA GLY A 218 -4.94 -38.07 -1.27
C GLY A 218 -3.76 -37.20 -0.82
N ASN A 219 -2.89 -36.75 -1.75
CA ASN A 219 -1.83 -35.82 -1.43
C ASN A 219 -2.31 -34.38 -1.64
N ILE A 220 -2.63 -33.73 -0.54
CA ILE A 220 -3.43 -32.51 -0.51
C ILE A 220 -2.53 -31.30 -0.26
N THR A 221 -2.74 -30.22 -1.01
CA THR A 221 -2.27 -28.90 -0.57
C THR A 221 -3.34 -28.26 0.32
N ARG A 222 -2.97 -27.77 1.50
CA ARG A 222 -3.91 -27.12 2.43
C ARG A 222 -3.27 -26.04 3.29
N ASP A 223 -4.09 -25.11 3.76
CA ASP A 223 -3.67 -23.95 4.54
C ASP A 223 -2.49 -23.22 3.89
N LEU A 224 -2.77 -22.67 2.70
CA LEU A 224 -1.82 -21.88 1.92
C LEU A 224 -2.22 -20.40 2.02
N THR A 225 -1.28 -19.55 2.43
CA THR A 225 -1.47 -18.10 2.48
C THR A 225 -0.48 -17.40 1.55
N LEU A 226 -1.00 -16.55 0.66
CA LEU A 226 -0.22 -15.56 -0.10
C LEU A 226 -0.53 -14.19 0.46
N GLU A 227 0.50 -13.48 0.96
CA GLU A 227 0.31 -12.19 1.59
C GLU A 227 1.43 -11.16 1.34
N TYR A 228 1.08 -9.88 1.42
CA TYR A 228 2.00 -8.74 1.25
C TYR A 228 2.85 -8.79 -0.04
N SER A 229 2.43 -9.58 -1.04
CA SER A 229 3.26 -9.91 -2.20
C SER A 229 2.84 -9.11 -3.43
N TYR A 230 3.79 -8.91 -4.34
CA TYR A 230 3.58 -8.21 -5.61
C TYR A 230 3.69 -9.20 -6.79
N ILE A 231 2.60 -9.35 -7.55
CA ILE A 231 2.46 -10.38 -8.59
C ILE A 231 2.11 -9.72 -9.92
N TYR A 232 2.96 -9.91 -10.94
CA TYR A 232 2.78 -9.24 -12.23
C TYR A 232 3.55 -9.92 -13.37
N GLY A 233 3.14 -9.66 -14.62
CA GLY A 233 3.91 -10.05 -15.80
C GLY A 233 4.04 -11.57 -16.01
N ASN A 234 3.25 -12.38 -15.30
CA ASN A 234 3.14 -13.82 -15.54
C ASN A 234 2.04 -14.12 -16.57
N GLY A 235 2.02 -15.34 -17.08
CA GLY A 235 1.12 -15.79 -18.14
C GLY A 235 1.84 -16.00 -19.47
N VAL A 236 1.18 -16.72 -20.37
CA VAL A 236 1.72 -17.10 -21.68
C VAL A 236 1.00 -16.33 -22.78
N VAL A 237 1.77 -15.77 -23.71
CA VAL A 237 1.23 -15.01 -24.84
C VAL A 237 0.30 -15.88 -25.68
N GLY A 238 -0.91 -15.39 -25.93
CA GLY A 238 -1.94 -16.10 -26.70
C GLY A 238 -2.60 -17.27 -25.98
N SER A 239 -2.32 -17.46 -24.68
CA SER A 239 -2.92 -18.51 -23.86
C SER A 239 -3.78 -17.91 -22.74
N ASP A 240 -4.90 -18.55 -22.45
CA ASP A 240 -5.79 -18.27 -21.33
C ASP A 240 -5.58 -19.23 -20.14
N ARG A 241 -4.63 -20.16 -20.24
CA ARG A 241 -4.41 -21.25 -19.28
C ARG A 241 -3.39 -20.95 -18.19
N GLU A 242 -2.59 -19.90 -18.36
CA GLU A 242 -1.53 -19.52 -17.44
C GLU A 242 -1.78 -18.12 -16.86
N HIS A 243 -1.53 -17.98 -15.57
CA HIS A 243 -2.09 -16.92 -14.74
C HIS A 243 -1.02 -16.24 -13.86
N ASN A 244 -1.37 -15.12 -13.24
CA ASN A 244 -0.54 -14.60 -12.14
C ASN A 244 -0.53 -15.57 -10.96
N THR A 245 -1.68 -16.14 -10.58
CA THR A 245 -1.74 -17.29 -9.67
C THR A 245 -2.73 -18.34 -10.16
N TYR A 246 -2.41 -19.62 -9.92
CA TYR A 246 -3.28 -20.78 -10.12
C TYR A 246 -3.18 -21.68 -8.89
N THR A 247 -4.23 -21.79 -8.09
CA THR A 247 -4.16 -22.57 -6.84
C THR A 247 -5.28 -23.59 -6.72
N GLU A 248 -4.96 -24.75 -6.20
CA GLU A 248 -5.89 -25.82 -5.85
C GLU A 248 -5.54 -26.38 -4.47
N SER A 249 -6.23 -25.90 -3.44
CA SER A 249 -5.92 -26.12 -2.02
C SER A 249 -7.18 -26.25 -1.16
N ILE A 250 -7.04 -26.73 0.08
CA ILE A 250 -8.06 -26.56 1.12
C ILE A 250 -7.68 -25.36 1.98
N GLY A 251 -8.53 -24.33 2.02
CA GLY A 251 -8.30 -23.13 2.84
C GLY A 251 -7.24 -22.19 2.27
N MET A 252 -7.36 -21.84 0.99
CA MET A 252 -6.49 -20.83 0.36
C MET A 252 -6.84 -19.42 0.83
N VAL A 253 -5.84 -18.64 1.25
CA VAL A 253 -6.00 -17.23 1.66
C VAL A 253 -5.12 -16.33 0.79
N TYR A 254 -5.75 -15.35 0.16
CA TYR A 254 -5.12 -14.23 -0.52
C TYR A 254 -5.40 -12.95 0.27
N GLN A 255 -4.38 -12.36 0.87
CA GLN A 255 -4.55 -11.11 1.60
C GLN A 255 -3.44 -10.10 1.37
N PHE A 256 -3.75 -8.81 1.40
CA PHE A 256 -2.72 -7.76 1.43
C PHE A 256 -1.80 -7.71 0.21
N ASN A 257 -2.17 -8.38 -0.88
CA ASN A 257 -1.35 -8.46 -2.07
C ASN A 257 -1.69 -7.35 -3.06
N TYR A 258 -0.73 -7.07 -3.92
CA TYR A 258 -0.96 -6.27 -5.11
C TYR A 258 -0.69 -7.12 -6.35
N PHE A 259 -1.74 -7.27 -7.15
CA PHE A 259 -1.73 -7.94 -8.43
C PHE A 259 -1.83 -6.90 -9.54
N SER A 260 -0.84 -6.89 -10.44
CA SER A 260 -0.84 -6.04 -11.64
C SER A 260 -1.10 -6.88 -12.90
N ALA A 261 -1.01 -6.23 -14.06
CA ALA A 261 -1.26 -6.85 -15.34
C ALA A 261 -0.42 -8.12 -15.55
N LEU A 262 -1.05 -9.13 -16.17
CA LEU A 262 -0.33 -10.28 -16.72
C LEU A 262 0.64 -9.83 -17.82
N ARG A 263 1.50 -10.76 -18.26
CA ARG A 263 2.35 -10.58 -19.45
C ARG A 263 1.54 -10.04 -20.61
N THR A 264 2.06 -9.01 -21.29
CA THR A 264 1.43 -8.44 -22.48
C THR A 264 1.16 -9.53 -23.52
N GLY A 265 -0.08 -9.61 -23.98
CA GLY A 265 -0.55 -10.64 -24.92
C GLY A 265 -1.05 -11.94 -24.26
N SER A 266 -0.92 -12.12 -22.95
CA SER A 266 -1.56 -13.23 -22.22
C SER A 266 -3.07 -13.00 -22.09
N MET A 267 -3.84 -14.08 -22.09
CA MET A 267 -5.30 -14.08 -21.92
C MET A 267 -5.74 -14.69 -20.59
N GLY A 268 -4.81 -14.97 -19.66
CA GLY A 268 -5.15 -15.56 -18.37
C GLY A 268 -5.92 -14.63 -17.43
N ALA A 269 -6.56 -15.24 -16.43
CA ALA A 269 -7.03 -14.57 -15.22
C ALA A 269 -5.86 -14.04 -14.35
N ASN A 270 -6.12 -12.98 -13.59
CA ASN A 270 -5.15 -12.44 -12.64
C ASN A 270 -4.99 -13.39 -11.44
N LEU A 271 -6.08 -13.62 -10.72
CA LEU A 271 -6.15 -14.63 -9.68
C LEU A 271 -7.05 -15.77 -10.16
N LYS A 272 -6.47 -16.96 -10.38
CA LYS A 272 -7.20 -18.22 -10.64
C LYS A 272 -7.12 -19.11 -9.41
N ASP A 273 -8.28 -19.56 -8.92
CA ASP A 273 -8.36 -20.45 -7.76
C ASP A 273 -9.43 -21.53 -7.96
N ARG A 274 -9.04 -22.75 -7.61
CA ARG A 274 -9.80 -24.00 -7.64
C ARG A 274 -9.99 -24.61 -6.25
N SER A 275 -9.68 -23.83 -5.22
CA SER A 275 -9.60 -24.28 -3.83
C SER A 275 -10.98 -24.38 -3.15
N SER A 276 -11.02 -25.16 -2.07
CA SER A 276 -12.14 -25.21 -1.14
C SER A 276 -12.00 -24.13 -0.07
N GLY A 277 -13.10 -23.41 0.24
CA GLY A 277 -13.13 -22.42 1.31
C GLY A 277 -12.25 -21.19 1.09
N THR A 278 -12.07 -20.76 -0.16
CA THR A 278 -11.15 -19.67 -0.54
C THR A 278 -11.54 -18.33 0.07
N ILE A 279 -10.55 -17.59 0.58
CA ILE A 279 -10.69 -16.22 1.07
C ILE A 279 -9.80 -15.28 0.25
N VAL A 280 -10.40 -14.25 -0.36
CA VAL A 280 -9.72 -13.17 -1.08
C VAL A 280 -10.07 -11.85 -0.40
N ARG A 281 -9.13 -11.25 0.34
CA ARG A 281 -9.40 -10.05 1.13
C ARG A 281 -8.32 -8.98 1.09
N TYR A 282 -8.71 -7.71 1.12
CA TYR A 282 -7.75 -6.60 1.28
C TYR A 282 -6.64 -6.58 0.22
N ASN A 283 -6.92 -7.06 -0.99
CA ASN A 283 -5.98 -7.05 -2.10
C ASN A 283 -6.30 -5.88 -3.03
N TRP A 284 -5.28 -5.40 -3.73
CA TRP A 284 -5.43 -4.61 -4.94
C TRP A 284 -5.22 -5.52 -6.15
N ILE A 285 -6.23 -5.68 -7.01
CA ILE A 285 -6.15 -6.58 -8.17
C ILE A 285 -6.54 -5.82 -9.43
N ASP A 286 -5.55 -5.61 -10.30
CA ASP A 286 -5.68 -4.80 -11.49
C ASP A 286 -5.43 -5.58 -12.79
N GLY A 287 -6.50 -5.69 -13.58
CA GLY A 287 -6.48 -6.29 -14.91
C GLY A 287 -6.62 -7.81 -14.91
N GLY A 288 -6.29 -8.40 -16.06
CA GLY A 288 -6.55 -9.80 -16.39
C GLY A 288 -7.77 -9.97 -17.30
N ALA A 289 -7.87 -11.11 -17.98
CA ALA A 289 -9.09 -11.42 -18.75
C ALA A 289 -10.30 -11.60 -17.81
N ILE A 290 -10.02 -12.14 -16.63
CA ILE A 290 -10.89 -12.19 -15.46
C ILE A 290 -10.03 -11.69 -14.27
N VAL A 291 -10.59 -10.83 -13.43
CA VAL A 291 -9.85 -10.28 -12.27
C VAL A 291 -9.69 -11.37 -11.20
N VAL A 292 -10.79 -12.01 -10.80
CA VAL A 292 -10.84 -13.11 -9.82
C VAL A 292 -11.64 -14.27 -10.41
N ASP A 293 -11.00 -15.42 -10.61
CA ASP A 293 -11.57 -16.60 -11.28
C ASP A 293 -11.60 -17.79 -10.31
N LEU A 294 -12.80 -18.09 -9.77
CA LEU A 294 -13.05 -19.04 -8.68
C LEU A 294 -13.87 -20.23 -9.18
N VAL A 295 -13.17 -21.20 -9.73
CA VAL A 295 -13.76 -22.30 -10.49
C VAL A 295 -13.57 -23.63 -9.77
N GLU A 296 -14.12 -24.72 -10.31
CA GLU A 296 -14.12 -26.05 -9.71
C GLU A 296 -12.71 -26.60 -9.48
N GLY A 297 -12.58 -27.54 -8.54
CA GLY A 297 -11.41 -28.41 -8.44
C GLY A 297 -11.20 -29.17 -9.76
N ASP A 298 -9.94 -29.29 -10.18
CA ASP A 298 -9.57 -29.98 -11.41
C ASP A 298 -8.98 -31.35 -11.03
N GLY A 299 -7.65 -31.46 -10.93
CA GLY A 299 -6.97 -32.69 -10.56
C GLY A 299 -7.28 -33.15 -9.12
N GLY A 300 -7.60 -32.24 -8.22
CA GLY A 300 -7.94 -32.51 -6.82
C GLY A 300 -9.43 -32.68 -6.54
N TRP A 301 -10.29 -32.68 -7.57
CA TRP A 301 -11.75 -32.71 -7.42
C TRP A 301 -12.28 -33.77 -6.45
N PRO A 302 -11.86 -35.06 -6.51
CA PRO A 302 -12.40 -36.10 -5.61
C PRO A 302 -12.19 -35.80 -4.12
N VAL A 303 -11.15 -35.02 -3.80
CA VAL A 303 -10.77 -34.68 -2.43
C VAL A 303 -11.32 -33.33 -2.00
N LEU A 304 -11.36 -32.36 -2.92
CA LEU A 304 -11.87 -31.02 -2.65
C LEU A 304 -13.40 -30.98 -2.56
N SER A 305 -14.10 -31.71 -3.43
CA SER A 305 -15.57 -31.72 -3.50
C SER A 305 -16.27 -32.16 -2.23
N VAL A 306 -15.61 -33.01 -1.44
CA VAL A 306 -16.14 -33.53 -0.16
C VAL A 306 -15.86 -32.61 1.03
N GLN A 307 -15.10 -31.52 0.83
CA GLN A 307 -14.80 -30.58 1.92
C GLN A 307 -16.04 -29.76 2.30
N PRO A 308 -16.30 -29.51 3.59
CA PRO A 308 -17.50 -28.81 4.05
C PRO A 308 -17.71 -27.43 3.40
N ASN A 309 -16.62 -26.72 3.10
CA ASN A 309 -16.65 -25.37 2.53
C ASN A 309 -16.30 -25.33 1.04
N TYR A 310 -16.34 -26.46 0.33
CA TYR A 310 -15.97 -26.52 -1.10
C TYR A 310 -16.74 -25.50 -1.95
N ASN A 311 -18.03 -25.41 -1.71
CA ASN A 311 -18.92 -24.53 -2.45
C ASN A 311 -18.84 -23.06 -1.98
N THR A 312 -18.06 -22.73 -0.95
CA THR A 312 -18.07 -21.40 -0.33
C THR A 312 -16.79 -20.64 -0.62
N ALA A 313 -16.93 -19.36 -0.94
CA ALA A 313 -15.81 -18.44 -1.08
C ALA A 313 -16.17 -17.04 -0.53
N TRP A 314 -15.18 -16.32 -0.02
CA TRP A 314 -15.32 -14.96 0.47
C TRP A 314 -14.40 -14.02 -0.31
N VAL A 315 -14.98 -12.97 -0.89
CA VAL A 315 -14.26 -11.91 -1.62
C VAL A 315 -14.65 -10.57 -1.02
N TYR A 316 -13.79 -9.96 -0.20
CA TYR A 316 -14.16 -8.75 0.54
C TYR A 316 -13.04 -7.77 0.86
N GLY A 317 -13.38 -6.49 1.03
CA GLY A 317 -12.38 -5.47 1.37
C GLY A 317 -11.34 -5.23 0.27
N ASN A 318 -11.56 -5.72 -0.96
CA ASN A 318 -10.59 -5.60 -2.04
C ASN A 318 -10.87 -4.37 -2.91
N VAL A 319 -9.83 -3.88 -3.56
CA VAL A 319 -9.93 -3.00 -4.73
C VAL A 319 -9.79 -3.87 -5.98
N LEU A 320 -10.86 -3.98 -6.78
CA LEU A 320 -10.91 -4.84 -7.96
C LEU A 320 -11.09 -3.99 -9.21
N ILE A 321 -10.13 -4.05 -10.14
CA ILE A 321 -10.09 -3.20 -11.33
C ILE A 321 -10.07 -4.10 -12.58
N ASN A 322 -11.13 -4.05 -13.39
CA ASN A 322 -11.23 -4.86 -14.62
C ASN A 322 -10.66 -4.14 -15.85
N ARG A 323 -9.51 -3.51 -15.66
CA ARG A 323 -8.79 -2.75 -16.69
C ARG A 323 -8.56 -3.63 -17.93
N PRO A 324 -8.88 -3.13 -19.15
CA PRO A 324 -8.60 -3.88 -20.37
C PRO A 324 -7.10 -4.09 -20.52
N THR A 325 -6.73 -5.24 -21.05
CA THR A 325 -5.36 -5.57 -21.42
C THR A 325 -5.20 -5.48 -22.95
N SER A 326 -3.99 -5.69 -23.46
CA SER A 326 -3.75 -5.75 -24.91
C SER A 326 -4.50 -6.88 -25.62
N SER A 327 -4.91 -7.91 -24.88
CA SER A 327 -5.38 -9.21 -25.38
C SER A 327 -6.79 -9.57 -24.89
N SER A 328 -7.33 -8.81 -23.93
CA SER A 328 -8.68 -9.03 -23.41
C SER A 328 -9.32 -7.71 -22.99
N ASN A 329 -10.62 -7.60 -23.21
CA ASN A 329 -11.39 -6.47 -22.72
C ASN A 329 -11.69 -6.56 -21.21
N GLY A 330 -11.21 -7.55 -20.46
CA GLY A 330 -11.45 -7.69 -19.02
C GLY A 330 -12.94 -7.73 -18.69
N ARG A 331 -13.67 -8.66 -19.33
CA ARG A 331 -15.14 -8.68 -19.33
C ARG A 331 -15.73 -8.90 -17.94
N SER A 332 -15.16 -9.79 -17.15
CA SER A 332 -15.72 -10.24 -15.87
C SER A 332 -14.83 -9.85 -14.69
N THR A 333 -15.45 -9.34 -13.62
CA THR A 333 -14.73 -9.03 -12.38
C THR A 333 -14.51 -10.31 -11.58
N VAL A 334 -15.59 -11.00 -11.22
CA VAL A 334 -15.52 -12.31 -10.56
C VAL A 334 -16.20 -13.35 -11.45
N HIS A 335 -15.53 -14.47 -11.67
CA HIS A 335 -16.11 -15.68 -12.22
C HIS A 335 -16.20 -16.72 -11.09
N PHE A 336 -17.36 -17.35 -10.92
CA PHE A 336 -17.58 -18.34 -9.86
C PHE A 336 -18.37 -19.52 -10.40
N GLY A 337 -17.87 -20.75 -10.23
CA GLY A 337 -18.57 -21.96 -10.69
C GLY A 337 -17.63 -23.01 -11.23
N GLY A 338 -17.61 -23.16 -12.55
CA GLY A 338 -16.63 -24.00 -13.22
C GLY A 338 -16.47 -23.75 -14.72
N ASP A 339 -15.41 -24.31 -15.30
CA ASP A 339 -14.97 -24.09 -16.68
C ASP A 339 -14.45 -25.34 -17.41
N ASN A 340 -14.28 -26.49 -16.74
CA ASN A 340 -13.77 -27.73 -17.33
C ASN A 340 -14.74 -28.35 -18.36
N GLY A 341 -16.02 -27.97 -18.36
CA GLY A 341 -16.99 -28.37 -19.39
C GLY A 341 -16.94 -27.50 -20.64
N GLY A 342 -16.01 -26.54 -20.68
CA GLY A 342 -16.13 -25.34 -21.48
C GLY A 342 -16.98 -24.30 -20.74
N GLU A 343 -16.78 -23.04 -21.13
CA GLU A 343 -17.62 -21.92 -20.66
C GLU A 343 -19.12 -22.08 -21.01
N ASP A 344 -19.42 -23.01 -21.93
CA ASP A 344 -20.74 -23.45 -22.36
C ASP A 344 -20.70 -24.98 -22.49
N PRO A 345 -21.22 -25.74 -21.51
CA PRO A 345 -21.10 -27.19 -21.52
C PRO A 345 -21.79 -27.76 -22.76
N ILE A 346 -21.01 -28.31 -23.69
CA ILE A 346 -21.56 -29.01 -24.85
C ILE A 346 -22.20 -30.30 -24.34
N PRO A 347 -23.48 -30.56 -24.66
CA PRO A 347 -24.11 -31.82 -24.31
C PRO A 347 -23.28 -33.00 -24.87
N GLY A 348 -22.73 -33.84 -23.99
CA GLY A 348 -21.94 -35.02 -24.35
C GLY A 348 -20.41 -34.91 -24.23
N THR A 349 -19.86 -33.76 -23.83
CA THR A 349 -18.45 -33.67 -23.40
C THR A 349 -18.35 -33.85 -21.88
N GLN A 350 -17.59 -34.85 -21.41
CA GLN A 350 -17.41 -35.15 -19.98
C GLN A 350 -16.41 -34.17 -19.34
N PRO A 351 -16.84 -33.30 -18.39
CA PRO A 351 -15.96 -32.28 -17.83
C PRO A 351 -15.13 -32.72 -16.63
N CYS A 352 -15.44 -33.86 -16.04
CA CYS A 352 -14.88 -34.22 -14.74
C CYS A 352 -14.80 -35.74 -14.59
N GLY A 353 -13.98 -36.38 -15.41
CA GLY A 353 -13.31 -37.65 -15.11
C GLY A 353 -14.11 -38.93 -14.77
N PHE A 354 -15.42 -38.91 -14.53
CA PHE A 354 -16.13 -40.10 -14.03
C PHE A 354 -17.59 -40.16 -14.51
N ASP A 355 -17.97 -41.38 -14.89
CA ASP A 355 -19.26 -41.93 -15.39
C ASP A 355 -19.95 -41.28 -16.63
N PRO A 356 -20.05 -42.01 -17.76
CA PRO A 356 -20.85 -41.59 -18.91
C PRO A 356 -22.34 -41.48 -18.55
N GLY A 357 -22.85 -40.25 -18.37
CA GLY A 357 -24.27 -39.98 -18.12
C GLY A 357 -24.59 -38.93 -17.06
N GLN A 358 -23.59 -38.42 -16.34
CA GLN A 358 -23.76 -37.35 -15.36
C GLN A 358 -23.82 -35.95 -16.00
N ASP A 359 -24.48 -35.02 -15.31
CA ASP A 359 -24.56 -33.61 -15.74
C ASP A 359 -23.14 -33.03 -15.79
N PRO A 360 -22.70 -32.45 -16.92
CA PRO A 360 -21.37 -31.86 -17.06
C PRO A 360 -21.05 -30.80 -15.99
N THR A 361 -22.07 -30.20 -15.38
CA THR A 361 -21.92 -29.17 -14.35
C THR A 361 -21.94 -29.72 -12.92
N GLU A 362 -21.99 -31.03 -12.72
CA GLU A 362 -22.03 -31.66 -11.39
C GLU A 362 -20.86 -31.23 -10.50
N CYS A 363 -19.68 -31.01 -11.11
CA CYS A 363 -18.48 -30.57 -10.42
C CYS A 363 -18.41 -29.07 -10.11
N TYR A 364 -19.33 -28.26 -10.66
CA TYR A 364 -19.24 -26.81 -10.51
C TYR A 364 -19.63 -26.39 -9.10
N ARG A 365 -18.95 -25.36 -8.58
CA ARG A 365 -19.27 -24.81 -7.26
C ARG A 365 -20.72 -24.33 -7.22
N ARG A 366 -21.47 -24.66 -6.17
CA ARG A 366 -22.89 -24.31 -5.99
C ARG A 366 -23.14 -23.07 -5.13
N GLY A 367 -22.09 -22.47 -4.57
CA GLY A 367 -22.20 -21.32 -3.66
C GLY A 367 -22.48 -21.71 -2.20
N PRO A 368 -22.45 -20.72 -1.29
CA PRO A 368 -22.49 -19.30 -1.62
C PRO A 368 -21.14 -18.64 -1.90
N LEU A 369 -21.13 -17.71 -2.86
CA LEU A 369 -20.10 -16.66 -2.97
C LEU A 369 -20.52 -15.44 -2.11
N TYR A 370 -19.71 -15.07 -1.12
CA TYR A 370 -19.88 -13.84 -0.36
C TYR A 370 -19.01 -12.73 -0.92
N PHE A 371 -19.62 -11.68 -1.46
CA PHE A 371 -18.96 -10.56 -2.14
C PHE A 371 -19.28 -9.23 -1.45
N TYR A 372 -18.40 -8.69 -0.60
CA TYR A 372 -18.79 -7.55 0.24
C TYR A 372 -17.70 -6.55 0.58
N ASN A 373 -18.08 -5.30 0.85
CA ASN A 373 -17.12 -4.23 1.17
C ASN A 373 -15.98 -4.11 0.15
N ASN A 374 -16.23 -4.41 -1.14
CA ASN A 374 -15.24 -4.19 -2.19
C ASN A 374 -15.47 -2.85 -2.87
N THR A 375 -14.37 -2.22 -3.29
CA THR A 375 -14.40 -1.10 -4.24
C THR A 375 -14.06 -1.66 -5.63
N VAL A 376 -14.99 -1.57 -6.56
CA VAL A 376 -14.89 -2.19 -7.89
C VAL A 376 -14.89 -1.13 -8.98
N LEU A 377 -13.89 -1.16 -9.85
CA LEU A 377 -13.72 -0.23 -10.95
C LEU A 377 -14.00 -0.95 -12.28
N LEU A 378 -15.04 -0.52 -12.97
CA LEU A 378 -15.49 -1.09 -14.23
C LEU A 378 -15.12 -0.19 -15.42
N TYR A 379 -14.12 -0.60 -16.21
CA TYR A 379 -13.60 0.15 -17.38
C TYR A 379 -14.48 0.00 -18.63
N VAL A 380 -15.66 0.64 -18.61
CA VAL A 380 -16.72 0.48 -19.62
C VAL A 380 -16.46 1.20 -20.94
N SER A 381 -15.27 1.79 -21.15
CA SER A 381 -14.84 2.30 -22.45
C SER A 381 -14.40 1.20 -23.43
N SER A 382 -14.20 -0.03 -22.94
CA SER A 382 -13.55 -1.14 -23.67
C SER A 382 -14.47 -2.33 -23.99
N GLY A 383 -15.77 -2.21 -23.76
CA GLY A 383 -16.76 -3.27 -23.97
C GLY A 383 -17.68 -3.48 -22.78
N ASN A 384 -18.67 -4.38 -22.94
CA ASN A 384 -19.61 -4.71 -21.88
C ASN A 384 -18.88 -5.35 -20.69
N LYS A 385 -19.27 -4.98 -19.47
CA LYS A 385 -18.66 -5.46 -18.23
C LYS A 385 -19.65 -6.24 -17.37
N THR A 386 -19.14 -7.21 -16.63
CA THR A 386 -19.93 -8.00 -15.68
C THR A 386 -19.27 -7.96 -14.31
N LEU A 387 -20.08 -7.71 -13.28
CA LEU A 387 -19.62 -7.79 -11.90
C LEU A 387 -19.38 -9.26 -11.53
N LEU A 388 -20.43 -10.09 -11.56
CA LEU A 388 -20.34 -11.52 -11.24
C LEU A 388 -20.75 -12.39 -12.43
N ARG A 389 -19.93 -13.38 -12.79
CA ARG A 389 -20.28 -14.42 -13.76
C ARG A 389 -20.51 -15.71 -13.00
N LEU A 390 -21.73 -16.24 -13.06
CA LEU A 390 -22.13 -17.52 -12.47
C LEU A 390 -22.58 -18.48 -13.57
N GLN A 391 -22.30 -19.76 -13.44
CA GLN A 391 -22.28 -20.77 -14.49
C GLN A 391 -23.50 -21.69 -14.50
N THR A 392 -24.10 -21.97 -13.34
CA THR A 392 -25.24 -22.88 -13.17
C THR A 392 -26.40 -22.21 -12.41
N ASP A 393 -27.61 -22.74 -12.54
CA ASP A 393 -28.83 -22.17 -11.95
C ASP A 393 -28.90 -22.35 -10.42
N GLU A 394 -28.13 -23.31 -9.91
CA GLU A 394 -28.00 -23.65 -8.49
C GLU A 394 -27.05 -22.70 -7.76
N GLN A 395 -26.24 -21.93 -8.48
CA GLN A 395 -25.23 -21.08 -7.87
C GLN A 395 -25.82 -19.87 -7.17
N THR A 396 -25.35 -19.63 -5.95
CA THR A 396 -25.78 -18.49 -5.14
C THR A 396 -24.63 -17.52 -4.87
N ALA A 397 -24.92 -16.22 -4.95
CA ALA A 397 -24.01 -15.15 -4.56
C ALA A 397 -24.75 -14.10 -3.72
N PHE A 398 -24.07 -13.59 -2.69
CA PHE A 398 -24.56 -12.53 -1.81
C PHE A 398 -23.63 -11.33 -1.94
N ALA A 399 -24.15 -10.21 -2.44
CA ALA A 399 -23.39 -8.99 -2.63
C ALA A 399 -23.91 -7.84 -1.77
N VAL A 400 -23.09 -7.32 -0.85
CA VAL A 400 -23.47 -6.27 0.11
C VAL A 400 -22.32 -5.32 0.42
N ASN A 401 -22.62 -4.07 0.74
CA ASN A 401 -21.68 -3.00 1.05
C ASN A 401 -20.64 -2.74 -0.05
N ASN A 402 -20.88 -3.07 -1.31
CA ASN A 402 -19.89 -2.80 -2.36
C ASN A 402 -20.10 -1.40 -2.92
N VAL A 403 -19.00 -0.76 -3.32
CA VAL A 403 -18.99 0.45 -4.15
C VAL A 403 -18.51 0.06 -5.53
N VAL A 404 -19.41 0.11 -6.52
CA VAL A 404 -19.08 -0.16 -7.94
C VAL A 404 -19.06 1.17 -8.67
N HIS A 405 -17.92 1.51 -9.26
CA HIS A 405 -17.72 2.76 -9.98
C HIS A 405 -17.30 2.47 -11.43
N THR A 406 -17.85 3.23 -12.36
CA THR A 406 -17.58 3.07 -13.79
C THR A 406 -16.55 4.06 -14.27
N VAL A 407 -15.54 3.57 -15.00
CA VAL A 407 -14.50 4.40 -15.61
C VAL A 407 -14.74 4.46 -17.11
N GLY A 408 -15.02 5.66 -17.61
CA GLY A 408 -15.37 5.92 -19.01
C GLY A 408 -16.87 5.74 -19.31
N THR A 409 -17.21 5.81 -20.60
CA THR A 409 -18.59 5.72 -21.11
C THR A 409 -18.63 4.86 -22.36
N GLY A 410 -19.75 4.19 -22.65
CA GLY A 410 -20.01 3.65 -24.00
C GLY A 410 -20.61 2.25 -24.04
N TYR A 411 -20.44 1.44 -22.99
CA TYR A 411 -20.91 0.06 -22.96
C TYR A 411 -21.71 -0.30 -21.72
N ASN A 412 -22.46 -1.40 -21.81
CA ASN A 412 -23.36 -1.85 -20.77
C ASN A 412 -22.63 -2.57 -19.63
N ILE A 413 -23.29 -2.59 -18.48
CA ILE A 413 -22.84 -3.33 -17.31
C ILE A 413 -23.92 -4.34 -16.92
N SER A 414 -23.54 -5.48 -16.36
CA SER A 414 -24.46 -6.44 -15.77
C SER A 414 -24.02 -6.82 -14.37
N TYR A 415 -24.98 -6.93 -13.44
CA TYR A 415 -24.72 -7.45 -12.09
C TYR A 415 -24.27 -8.90 -12.19
N MET A 416 -24.97 -9.64 -13.04
CA MET A 416 -24.77 -11.04 -13.25
C MET A 416 -24.84 -11.38 -14.74
N SER A 417 -24.06 -12.35 -15.17
CA SER A 417 -24.17 -12.97 -16.50
C SER A 417 -24.23 -14.49 -16.37
N TYR A 418 -24.69 -15.16 -17.43
CA TYR A 418 -24.86 -16.62 -17.56
C TYR A 418 -26.03 -17.22 -16.76
N ARG A 419 -25.85 -17.67 -15.52
CA ARG A 419 -26.89 -18.39 -14.75
C ARG A 419 -26.90 -17.96 -13.28
N GLY A 420 -27.65 -18.65 -12.43
CA GLY A 420 -27.55 -18.54 -10.96
C GLY A 420 -28.44 -17.49 -10.29
N GLN A 421 -28.19 -17.28 -9.00
CA GLN A 421 -29.00 -16.48 -8.08
C GLN A 421 -28.12 -15.46 -7.34
N LEU A 422 -28.33 -14.17 -7.60
CA LEU A 422 -27.65 -13.08 -6.91
C LEU A 422 -28.62 -12.36 -5.97
N SER A 423 -28.27 -12.29 -4.69
CA SER A 423 -28.97 -11.47 -3.70
C SER A 423 -28.17 -10.21 -3.39
N LEU A 424 -28.79 -9.05 -3.62
CA LEU A 424 -28.21 -7.73 -3.36
C LEU A 424 -28.69 -7.20 -2.00
N GLY A 425 -27.74 -7.02 -1.08
CA GLY A 425 -27.91 -6.15 0.08
C GLY A 425 -27.76 -4.68 -0.32
N VAL A 426 -27.47 -3.81 0.65
CA VAL A 426 -27.17 -2.41 0.35
C VAL A 426 -25.88 -2.31 -0.46
N ASN A 427 -25.90 -1.62 -1.61
CA ASN A 427 -24.70 -1.39 -2.42
C ASN A 427 -24.81 -0.02 -3.08
N ILE A 428 -23.68 0.54 -3.51
CA ILE A 428 -23.63 1.73 -4.35
C ILE A 428 -23.13 1.33 -5.74
N VAL A 429 -23.84 1.81 -6.76
CA VAL A 429 -23.42 1.70 -8.15
C VAL A 429 -23.42 3.08 -8.77
N ASN A 430 -22.25 3.54 -9.20
CA ASN A 430 -22.12 4.74 -9.99
C ASN A 430 -21.91 4.40 -11.46
N ARG A 431 -22.92 4.72 -12.27
CA ARG A 431 -22.87 4.60 -13.72
C ARG A 431 -22.77 5.98 -14.36
N ALA A 432 -21.95 6.11 -15.39
CA ALA A 432 -21.98 7.30 -16.22
C ALA A 432 -23.40 7.60 -16.74
N SER A 433 -23.75 8.88 -16.89
CA SER A 433 -25.07 9.37 -17.31
C SER A 433 -25.47 9.01 -18.75
N SER A 434 -24.66 8.23 -19.47
CA SER A 434 -24.96 7.83 -20.84
C SER A 434 -26.11 6.81 -20.88
N PRO A 435 -27.07 6.95 -21.81
CA PRO A 435 -28.13 5.95 -22.01
C PRO A 435 -27.61 4.59 -22.47
N LEU A 436 -26.34 4.49 -22.87
CA LEU A 436 -25.67 3.22 -23.24
C LEU A 436 -24.97 2.52 -22.07
N THR A 437 -24.74 3.20 -20.94
CA THR A 437 -24.18 2.60 -19.72
C THR A 437 -25.31 2.26 -18.76
N ASN A 438 -26.18 1.33 -19.18
CA ASN A 438 -27.22 0.80 -18.33
C ASN A 438 -26.75 -0.45 -17.60
N PHE A 439 -27.16 -0.58 -16.34
CA PHE A 439 -27.06 -1.83 -15.61
C PHE A 439 -28.23 -2.69 -16.04
N HIS A 440 -27.96 -3.70 -16.88
CA HIS A 440 -28.99 -4.65 -17.29
C HIS A 440 -29.09 -5.76 -16.26
N LEU A 441 -30.34 -6.13 -15.96
CA LEU A 441 -30.65 -7.37 -15.26
C LEU A 441 -30.35 -8.51 -16.25
N ASN A 442 -29.36 -9.33 -15.93
CA ASN A 442 -29.05 -10.59 -16.61
C ASN A 442 -28.81 -10.48 -18.12
N GLN A 443 -27.59 -10.83 -18.55
CA GLN A 443 -27.40 -11.47 -19.86
C GLN A 443 -27.52 -13.00 -19.75
N GLY A 444 -28.16 -13.49 -18.69
CA GLY A 444 -28.20 -14.90 -18.32
C GLY A 444 -29.42 -15.64 -18.89
N GLY A 445 -29.28 -16.96 -19.00
CA GLY A 445 -30.32 -17.89 -19.47
C GLY A 445 -31.61 -17.85 -18.63
N PRO A 446 -32.62 -18.64 -19.03
CA PRO A 446 -34.02 -18.52 -18.57
C PRO A 446 -34.25 -18.64 -17.06
N ASN A 447 -33.28 -19.12 -16.28
CA ASN A 447 -33.40 -19.40 -14.85
C ASN A 447 -32.51 -18.49 -13.96
N SER A 448 -31.86 -17.48 -14.55
CA SER A 448 -31.04 -16.53 -13.79
C SER A 448 -31.90 -15.55 -12.99
N THR A 449 -31.62 -15.37 -11.69
CA THR A 449 -32.39 -14.47 -10.80
C THR A 449 -31.49 -13.47 -10.08
N VAL A 450 -31.84 -12.18 -10.13
CA VAL A 450 -31.25 -11.14 -9.27
C VAL A 450 -32.36 -10.62 -8.35
N THR A 451 -32.10 -10.57 -7.06
CA THR A 451 -33.04 -10.06 -6.02
C THR A 451 -32.39 -8.92 -5.23
N GLY A 452 -33.21 -8.12 -4.53
CA GLY A 452 -32.71 -7.05 -3.67
C GLY A 452 -32.28 -5.77 -4.40
N GLN A 453 -32.70 -5.58 -5.65
CA GLN A 453 -32.35 -4.41 -6.46
C GLN A 453 -32.76 -3.08 -5.82
N ALA A 454 -33.85 -3.07 -5.05
CA ALA A 454 -34.31 -1.90 -4.30
C ALA A 454 -33.31 -1.43 -3.23
N ASN A 455 -32.36 -2.29 -2.83
CA ASN A 455 -31.31 -1.96 -1.86
C ASN A 455 -30.11 -1.27 -2.52
N VAL A 456 -30.06 -1.20 -3.86
CA VAL A 456 -28.92 -0.58 -4.56
C VAL A 456 -29.16 0.90 -4.81
N THR A 457 -28.27 1.72 -4.28
CA THR A 457 -28.22 3.16 -4.58
C THR A 457 -27.52 3.39 -5.90
N VAL A 458 -28.26 3.86 -6.90
CA VAL A 458 -27.73 4.14 -8.25
C VAL A 458 -27.42 5.63 -8.39
N LEU A 459 -26.16 5.94 -8.66
CA LEU A 459 -25.65 7.28 -8.95
C LEU A 459 -25.42 7.41 -10.46
N THR A 460 -25.70 8.58 -11.03
CA THR A 460 -25.60 8.85 -12.47
C THR A 460 -24.48 9.83 -12.86
N ASN A 461 -23.70 10.28 -11.88
CA ASN A 461 -22.56 11.16 -12.08
C ASN A 461 -21.36 10.62 -11.28
N PRO A 462 -20.21 10.33 -11.92
CA PRO A 462 -19.00 9.81 -11.28
C PRO A 462 -18.57 10.59 -10.02
N ALA A 463 -18.69 11.92 -10.02
CA ALA A 463 -18.34 12.76 -8.87
C ALA A 463 -19.18 12.45 -7.62
N LEU A 464 -20.38 11.86 -7.78
CA LEU A 464 -21.27 11.52 -6.68
C LEU A 464 -20.86 10.26 -5.91
N THR A 465 -19.93 9.44 -6.41
CA THR A 465 -19.38 8.36 -5.57
C THR A 465 -18.67 8.94 -4.35
N GLY A 466 -18.16 10.17 -4.46
CA GLY A 466 -17.44 10.84 -3.38
C GLY A 466 -16.12 10.14 -3.07
N PHE A 467 -15.36 9.71 -4.09
CA PHE A 467 -13.95 9.39 -3.90
C PHE A 467 -13.12 10.68 -3.82
N VAL A 468 -11.99 10.64 -3.11
CA VAL A 468 -11.06 11.78 -2.98
C VAL A 468 -10.53 12.19 -4.35
N ASP A 469 -9.93 11.26 -5.11
CA ASP A 469 -9.53 11.49 -6.50
C ASP A 469 -9.51 10.17 -7.27
N ALA A 470 -10.64 9.82 -7.87
CA ALA A 470 -10.76 8.60 -8.67
C ALA A 470 -9.87 8.59 -9.92
N ALA A 471 -9.47 9.76 -10.45
CA ALA A 471 -8.62 9.84 -11.63
C ALA A 471 -7.16 9.54 -11.29
N ALA A 472 -6.72 9.89 -10.07
CA ALA A 472 -5.44 9.52 -9.49
C ALA A 472 -5.45 8.14 -8.79
N GLU A 473 -6.52 7.36 -8.95
CA GLU A 473 -6.75 6.07 -8.27
C GLU A 473 -6.79 6.15 -6.72
N ASN A 474 -7.04 7.35 -6.18
CA ASN A 474 -7.31 7.58 -4.78
C ASN A 474 -8.80 7.37 -4.49
N TYR A 475 -9.13 6.14 -4.12
CA TYR A 475 -10.50 5.70 -3.85
C TYR A 475 -10.93 5.83 -2.38
N TYR A 476 -10.18 6.56 -1.55
CA TYR A 476 -10.66 6.94 -0.23
C TYR A 476 -11.96 7.75 -0.35
N LEU A 477 -12.81 7.66 0.66
CA LEU A 477 -14.10 8.34 0.67
C LEU A 477 -13.96 9.79 1.14
N LEU A 478 -14.65 10.71 0.48
CA LEU A 478 -14.96 12.05 0.98
C LEU A 478 -16.14 11.96 1.96
N GLY A 479 -16.27 12.92 2.86
CA GLY A 479 -17.36 12.94 3.85
C GLY A 479 -18.74 13.13 3.28
N THR A 480 -18.78 13.64 2.06
CA THR A 480 -20.00 13.79 1.27
C THR A 480 -20.34 12.52 0.49
N SER A 481 -19.54 11.45 0.59
CA SER A 481 -19.83 10.21 -0.12
C SER A 481 -21.10 9.57 0.44
N PRO A 482 -22.01 9.08 -0.42
CA PRO A 482 -23.17 8.31 0.01
C PRO A 482 -22.80 6.95 0.62
N ALA A 483 -21.54 6.52 0.50
CA ALA A 483 -21.02 5.29 1.10
C ALA A 483 -20.73 5.42 2.61
N VAL A 484 -20.64 6.66 3.11
CA VAL A 484 -20.32 6.96 4.50
C VAL A 484 -21.49 6.62 5.42
N ASN A 485 -21.26 5.79 6.43
CA ASN A 485 -22.17 5.39 7.48
C ASN A 485 -23.48 4.75 6.99
N THR A 486 -23.45 4.12 5.80
CA THR A 486 -24.64 3.54 5.16
C THR A 486 -24.53 2.05 4.90
N GLY A 487 -23.38 1.42 5.17
CA GLY A 487 -23.18 -0.01 4.97
C GLY A 487 -23.95 -0.86 5.98
N GLN A 488 -24.50 -1.98 5.54
CA GLN A 488 -25.16 -2.96 6.37
C GLN A 488 -24.16 -3.61 7.35
N THR A 489 -24.61 -3.94 8.56
CA THR A 489 -23.79 -4.65 9.55
C THR A 489 -23.25 -5.97 9.00
N ILE A 490 -21.95 -6.21 9.18
CA ILE A 490 -21.29 -7.46 8.86
C ILE A 490 -21.47 -8.43 10.02
N ALA A 491 -22.17 -9.53 9.77
CA ALA A 491 -22.44 -10.59 10.73
C ALA A 491 -22.27 -11.96 10.06
N PRO A 492 -22.01 -13.04 10.84
CA PRO A 492 -21.91 -14.39 10.29
C PRO A 492 -23.10 -14.72 9.39
N PRO A 493 -22.87 -15.37 8.23
CA PRO A 493 -21.64 -16.03 7.79
C PRO A 493 -20.59 -15.13 7.10
N LEU A 494 -20.78 -13.81 7.06
CA LEU A 494 -19.77 -12.87 6.57
C LEU A 494 -18.62 -12.76 7.58
N LEU A 495 -17.38 -12.73 7.08
CA LEU A 495 -16.18 -12.53 7.90
C LEU A 495 -15.96 -11.02 8.16
N PRO A 496 -15.43 -10.62 9.34
CA PRO A 496 -15.21 -9.21 9.66
C PRO A 496 -14.31 -8.47 8.66
N VAL A 497 -14.63 -7.19 8.42
CA VAL A 497 -13.83 -6.29 7.57
C VAL A 497 -12.93 -5.44 8.47
N GLY A 498 -11.80 -6.00 8.91
CA GLY A 498 -10.91 -5.35 9.87
C GLY A 498 -9.79 -4.48 9.29
N HIS A 499 -9.58 -4.52 7.96
CA HIS A 499 -8.47 -3.83 7.30
C HIS A 499 -8.93 -3.16 6.00
N GLU A 500 -8.12 -2.22 5.53
CA GLU A 500 -8.28 -1.55 4.24
C GLU A 500 -6.92 -1.31 3.58
N TYR A 501 -6.95 -1.16 2.25
CA TYR A 501 -5.75 -0.91 1.46
C TYR A 501 -5.19 0.49 1.70
N ASN A 502 -3.87 0.67 1.61
CA ASN A 502 -3.19 1.96 1.65
C ASN A 502 -2.12 2.01 0.55
N ALA A 503 -2.26 2.94 -0.39
CA ALA A 503 -1.39 3.05 -1.56
C ALA A 503 0.08 3.38 -1.22
N SER A 504 0.34 4.00 -0.06
CA SER A 504 1.68 4.42 0.39
C SER A 504 2.31 3.45 1.40
N LEU A 505 1.49 2.63 2.08
CA LEU A 505 1.91 1.81 3.24
C LEU A 505 1.56 0.30 3.10
N GLY A 506 0.88 -0.09 2.03
CA GLY A 506 0.31 -1.42 1.87
C GLY A 506 -1.10 -1.54 2.45
N ILE A 507 -1.20 -1.70 3.77
CA ILE A 507 -2.45 -2.06 4.48
C ILE A 507 -2.51 -1.40 5.85
N ARG A 508 -3.71 -1.02 6.33
CA ARG A 508 -3.90 -0.64 7.73
C ARG A 508 -5.19 -1.21 8.32
N VAL A 509 -5.31 -1.11 9.65
CA VAL A 509 -6.57 -1.39 10.36
C VAL A 509 -7.64 -0.44 9.85
N ARG A 510 -8.84 -0.96 9.59
CA ARG A 510 -10.01 -0.19 9.16
C ARG A 510 -10.60 0.53 10.38
N PRO A 511 -10.56 1.87 10.47
CA PRO A 511 -11.09 2.59 11.61
C PRO A 511 -12.60 2.78 11.43
N VAL A 512 -13.40 1.79 11.81
CA VAL A 512 -14.87 1.89 11.68
C VAL A 512 -15.41 2.95 12.65
N VAL A 513 -15.86 4.08 12.13
CA VAL A 513 -16.43 5.20 12.91
C VAL A 513 -17.92 5.30 12.62
N GLY A 514 -18.72 4.73 13.53
CA GLY A 514 -20.17 4.66 13.40
C GLY A 514 -20.64 3.37 12.73
N GLN A 515 -21.54 3.49 11.77
CA GLN A 515 -21.98 2.37 10.94
C GLN A 515 -20.93 2.14 9.86
N ILE A 516 -20.58 0.88 9.58
CA ILE A 516 -19.53 0.57 8.59
C ILE A 516 -19.85 1.21 7.23
N ASP A 517 -18.84 1.77 6.59
CA ASP A 517 -18.99 2.32 5.26
C ASP A 517 -19.09 1.24 4.19
N MET A 518 -19.70 1.58 3.06
CA MET A 518 -19.62 0.73 1.86
C MET A 518 -18.27 0.89 1.17
N GLY A 519 -17.80 -0.18 0.54
CA GLY A 519 -16.56 -0.22 -0.22
C GLY A 519 -15.36 -0.68 0.60
N ALA A 520 -14.20 -0.68 -0.05
CA ALA A 520 -12.94 -1.12 0.53
C ALA A 520 -12.34 -0.15 1.55
N PHE A 521 -12.85 1.09 1.62
CA PHE A 521 -12.32 2.17 2.47
C PHE A 521 -13.38 2.70 3.42
N GLU A 522 -12.98 3.10 4.62
CA GLU A 522 -13.82 3.83 5.57
C GLU A 522 -13.53 5.35 5.50
N TYR A 523 -14.58 6.17 5.55
CA TYR A 523 -14.52 7.61 5.73
C TYR A 523 -14.16 7.98 7.16
N GLY A 524 -13.54 9.15 7.33
CA GLY A 524 -12.64 9.40 8.44
C GLY A 524 -11.20 9.02 8.11
N SER A 525 -10.98 8.50 6.89
CA SER A 525 -9.69 8.46 6.22
C SER A 525 -9.50 9.62 5.22
N PRO A 526 -9.24 10.82 5.71
CA PRO A 526 -8.17 11.60 5.12
C PRO A 526 -7.08 11.76 6.18
N VAL A 527 -5.86 11.34 5.85
CA VAL A 527 -4.73 12.06 6.43
C VAL A 527 -4.93 13.52 5.98
N PRO A 528 -4.96 14.50 6.88
CA PRO A 528 -5.32 15.84 6.48
C PRO A 528 -4.21 16.44 5.59
N THR A 529 -4.53 16.75 4.35
CA THR A 529 -3.63 17.46 3.44
C THR A 529 -3.46 18.91 3.87
N ASP A 530 -2.24 19.42 3.73
CA ASP A 530 -1.96 20.83 3.77
C ASP A 530 -2.50 21.53 2.51
N THR A 531 -2.88 22.78 2.69
CA THR A 531 -3.46 23.68 1.68
C THR A 531 -2.71 25.01 1.68
N LEU A 532 -3.02 25.92 0.76
CA LEU A 532 -2.26 27.16 0.59
C LEU A 532 -2.86 28.33 1.40
N ALA A 533 -2.03 29.04 2.15
CA ALA A 533 -2.36 30.32 2.78
C ALA A 533 -1.63 31.46 2.05
N VAL A 534 -2.35 32.51 1.67
CA VAL A 534 -1.84 33.65 0.88
C VAL A 534 -2.14 34.96 1.62
N PHE A 535 -1.13 35.80 1.80
CA PHE A 535 -1.21 36.98 2.66
C PHE A 535 -0.98 38.29 1.90
N ASN A 536 -1.78 39.31 2.23
CA ASN A 536 -1.65 40.67 1.72
C ASN A 536 -1.43 41.67 2.87
N PRO A 537 -0.15 42.01 3.18
CA PRO A 537 0.20 42.93 4.26
C PRO A 537 -0.33 44.35 4.08
N ASN A 538 -0.54 44.81 2.84
CA ASN A 538 -1.02 46.16 2.54
C ASN A 538 -2.53 46.33 2.80
N ALA A 539 -3.27 45.22 2.79
CA ALA A 539 -4.72 45.21 3.02
C ALA A 539 -5.10 44.75 4.44
N SER A 540 -4.14 44.45 5.32
CA SER A 540 -4.37 43.82 6.63
C SER A 540 -5.24 42.55 6.52
N ALA A 541 -5.08 41.77 5.45
CA ALA A 541 -5.92 40.62 5.13
C ALA A 541 -5.09 39.38 4.79
N THR A 542 -5.41 38.25 5.42
CA THR A 542 -4.96 36.91 4.99
C THR A 542 -6.11 36.24 4.24
N SER A 543 -5.82 35.55 3.14
CA SER A 543 -6.76 34.59 2.57
C SER A 543 -6.21 33.18 2.70
N LEU A 544 -6.88 32.41 3.54
CA LEU A 544 -6.67 30.99 3.62
C LEU A 544 -7.46 30.32 2.51
N ILE A 545 -6.79 29.52 1.68
CA ILE A 545 -7.43 28.75 0.63
C ILE A 545 -7.62 27.35 1.17
N SER A 546 -8.85 26.97 1.50
CA SER A 546 -9.17 25.69 2.14
C SER A 546 -9.21 24.50 1.16
N SER A 547 -8.50 24.60 0.03
CA SER A 547 -8.54 23.61 -1.05
C SER A 547 -7.32 23.73 -1.96
N LEU A 548 -6.86 22.59 -2.49
CA LEU A 548 -5.83 22.50 -3.53
C LEU A 548 -6.42 22.54 -4.96
N GLN A 549 -7.72 22.80 -5.10
CA GLN A 549 -8.41 22.93 -6.39
C GLN A 549 -7.85 24.08 -7.23
N ASP A 550 -7.64 23.84 -8.53
CA ASP A 550 -7.32 24.90 -9.50
C ASP A 550 -8.48 25.90 -9.63
N LEU A 551 -8.16 27.20 -9.61
CA LEU A 551 -9.13 28.30 -9.54
C LEU A 551 -10.17 28.08 -8.43
N PRO A 552 -9.76 28.13 -7.14
CA PRO A 552 -10.66 27.88 -6.03
C PRO A 552 -11.92 28.75 -6.11
N PRO A 553 -13.11 28.22 -5.77
CA PRO A 553 -14.32 29.03 -5.70
C PRO A 553 -14.20 30.09 -4.59
N LEU A 554 -14.93 31.20 -4.68
CA LEU A 554 -14.87 32.28 -3.68
C LEU A 554 -15.10 31.79 -2.24
N ALA A 555 -15.93 30.76 -2.06
CA ALA A 555 -16.21 30.15 -0.76
C ALA A 555 -15.01 29.38 -0.15
N ALA A 556 -13.98 29.06 -0.95
CA ALA A 556 -12.75 28.44 -0.47
C ALA A 556 -11.77 29.46 0.12
N TYR A 557 -12.04 30.77 -0.02
CA TYR A 557 -11.22 31.83 0.56
C TYR A 557 -11.81 32.27 1.90
N ASN A 558 -11.09 32.02 2.99
CA ASN A 558 -11.40 32.57 4.29
C ASN A 558 -10.52 33.79 4.57
N SER A 559 -11.14 34.93 4.84
CA SER A 559 -10.41 36.17 5.16
C SER A 559 -10.16 36.31 6.66
N TYR A 560 -8.92 36.62 7.06
CA TYR A 560 -8.58 37.04 8.43
C TYR A 560 -8.18 38.52 8.44
N SER A 561 -8.82 39.33 9.30
CA SER A 561 -8.51 40.75 9.60
C SER A 561 -9.26 41.21 10.88
N PRO A 562 -8.83 42.18 11.74
CA PRO A 562 -7.54 42.88 11.95
C PRO A 562 -7.10 42.92 13.46
N THR A 563 -5.82 42.87 13.84
CA THR A 563 -4.85 43.99 13.98
C THR A 563 -3.46 43.38 14.29
N PRO A 564 -2.88 42.54 13.41
CA PRO A 564 -1.46 42.23 13.52
C PRO A 564 -0.68 43.55 13.37
N PRO A 565 0.53 43.69 13.95
CA PRO A 565 1.37 44.84 13.63
C PRO A 565 1.61 44.87 12.13
N ALA A 566 1.27 45.99 11.50
CA ALA A 566 1.44 46.16 10.06
C ALA A 566 2.90 45.89 9.65
N GLY A 567 3.09 45.13 8.56
CA GLY A 567 4.38 44.97 7.90
C GLY A 567 5.25 43.79 8.31
N GLY A 568 4.71 42.74 8.93
CA GLY A 568 5.46 41.51 9.30
C GLY A 568 5.47 40.38 8.26
N GLN A 569 6.35 39.41 8.47
CA GLN A 569 6.44 38.17 7.69
C GLN A 569 5.54 37.09 8.31
N TRP A 570 4.72 36.44 7.50
CA TRP A 570 3.71 35.49 7.96
C TRP A 570 4.25 34.06 7.99
N VAL A 571 3.81 33.32 8.99
CA VAL A 571 4.02 31.87 9.16
C VAL A 571 2.69 31.24 9.61
N MET A 572 2.56 29.94 9.41
CA MET A 572 1.46 29.17 9.98
C MET A 572 2.05 28.16 10.95
N GLY A 573 1.36 27.90 12.05
CA GLY A 573 1.77 26.89 13.00
C GLY A 573 0.70 26.49 13.98
N ASP A 574 0.81 25.30 14.53
CA ASP A 574 -0.03 24.74 15.58
C ASP A 574 0.48 25.19 16.96
N TRP A 575 0.19 26.43 17.34
CA TRP A 575 0.79 27.04 18.54
C TRP A 575 0.29 26.45 19.86
N ASN A 576 -0.82 25.74 19.85
CA ASN A 576 -1.43 25.11 21.02
C ASN A 576 -1.37 23.56 20.99
N GLY A 577 -0.85 22.97 19.91
CA GLY A 577 -0.66 21.54 19.78
C GLY A 577 -1.95 20.75 19.61
N ASP A 578 -2.96 21.36 18.99
CA ASP A 578 -4.27 20.74 18.74
C ASP A 578 -4.39 20.11 17.33
N GLY A 579 -3.29 20.07 16.60
CA GLY A 579 -3.17 19.58 15.22
C GLY A 579 -3.60 20.60 14.17
N ARG A 580 -3.92 21.85 14.53
CA ARG A 580 -4.41 22.89 13.61
C ARG A 580 -3.40 24.03 13.46
N LYS A 581 -2.86 24.17 12.24
CA LYS A 581 -2.02 25.32 11.89
C LYS A 581 -2.87 26.60 11.79
N THR A 582 -2.52 27.61 12.58
CA THR A 582 -3.18 28.93 12.63
C THR A 582 -2.18 30.06 12.39
N PRO A 583 -2.63 31.29 12.06
CA PRO A 583 -1.71 32.34 11.64
C PRO A 583 -0.76 32.86 12.74
N GLY A 584 0.48 33.12 12.32
CA GLY A 584 1.50 33.85 13.08
C GLY A 584 2.16 34.93 12.24
N VAL A 585 2.59 36.02 12.87
CA VAL A 585 3.25 37.17 12.22
C VAL A 585 4.52 37.51 12.96
N TYR A 586 5.65 37.46 12.26
CA TYR A 586 6.90 38.03 12.74
C TYR A 586 7.00 39.50 12.32
N ALA A 587 6.81 40.39 13.28
CA ALA A 587 6.80 41.82 13.02
C ALA A 587 8.22 42.39 12.89
N PRO A 588 8.43 43.49 12.14
CA PRO A 588 9.75 44.10 11.94
C PRO A 588 10.42 44.55 13.24
N ASN A 589 9.64 44.73 14.32
CA ASN A 589 10.10 45.05 15.66
C ASN A 589 10.62 43.82 16.45
N GLY A 590 10.68 42.64 15.84
CA GLY A 590 11.28 41.44 16.44
C GLY A 590 10.33 40.63 17.32
N VAL A 591 9.01 40.83 17.22
CA VAL A 591 7.99 40.10 18.00
C VAL A 591 7.23 39.12 17.11
N PHE A 592 7.06 37.88 17.57
CA PHE A 592 6.07 36.94 17.02
C PHE A 592 4.71 37.21 17.64
N TYR A 593 3.73 37.53 16.82
CA TYR A 593 2.33 37.55 17.21
C TYR A 593 1.68 36.27 16.69
N THR A 594 1.19 35.41 17.57
CA THR A 594 0.48 34.18 17.20
C THR A 594 -0.97 34.24 17.66
N THR A 595 -1.86 33.52 16.97
CA THR A 595 -3.25 33.38 17.38
C THR A 595 -3.70 31.95 17.16
N ASN A 596 -4.47 31.38 18.10
CA ASN A 596 -5.14 30.08 17.92
C ASN A 596 -6.54 30.23 17.30
N ALA A 597 -6.93 31.45 16.93
CA ALA A 597 -8.24 31.71 16.36
C ALA A 597 -8.31 31.14 14.93
N THR A 598 -9.35 30.38 14.64
CA THR A 598 -9.67 29.84 13.30
C THR A 598 -10.60 30.76 12.49
N ALA A 599 -10.75 32.01 12.92
CA ALA A 599 -11.51 33.06 12.26
C ALA A 599 -10.94 34.43 12.65
N ALA A 600 -11.41 35.50 11.99
CA ALA A 600 -11.05 36.87 12.29
C ALA A 600 -11.14 37.18 13.80
N SER A 601 -10.00 37.56 14.40
CA SER A 601 -9.87 37.77 15.84
C SER A 601 -8.82 38.84 16.16
N ASN A 602 -9.04 39.56 17.27
CA ASN A 602 -8.07 40.46 17.88
C ASN A 602 -7.23 39.79 18.98
N GLN A 603 -7.41 38.49 19.21
CA GLN A 603 -6.70 37.72 20.22
C GLN A 603 -5.33 37.26 19.69
N TRP A 604 -4.31 38.10 19.88
CA TRP A 604 -2.93 37.81 19.50
C TRP A 604 -2.04 37.76 20.74
N THR A 605 -1.18 36.74 20.81
CA THR A 605 -0.17 36.62 21.84
C THR A 605 1.17 37.09 21.27
N GLY A 606 1.71 38.16 21.85
CA GLY A 606 3.02 38.68 21.46
C GLY A 606 4.15 38.04 22.25
N THR A 607 5.13 37.49 21.53
CA THR A 607 6.35 36.90 22.08
C THR A 607 7.56 37.63 21.50
N TRP A 608 8.28 38.37 22.34
CA TRP A 608 9.50 39.07 21.97
C TRP A 608 10.59 38.07 21.59
N PHE A 609 11.15 38.24 20.38
CA PHE A 609 12.20 37.36 19.85
C PHE A 609 13.54 38.10 19.69
N GLY A 610 13.52 39.36 19.23
CA GLY A 610 14.67 40.29 19.27
C GLY A 610 15.51 40.45 18.00
N PHE A 611 15.25 39.69 16.93
CA PHE A 611 16.02 39.71 15.67
C PHE A 611 15.30 40.49 14.55
N PHE A 612 15.59 41.79 14.43
CA PHE A 612 14.88 42.65 13.47
C PHE A 612 15.13 42.29 11.99
N ASN A 613 14.07 42.30 11.18
CA ASN A 613 14.11 42.12 9.71
C ASN A 613 14.80 40.83 9.23
N ARG A 614 14.58 39.72 9.94
CA ARG A 614 15.12 38.40 9.62
C ARG A 614 14.01 37.41 9.26
N PRO A 615 14.26 36.44 8.36
CA PRO A 615 13.27 35.43 7.97
C PRO A 615 12.80 34.58 9.16
N PRO A 616 11.49 34.48 9.43
CA PRO A 616 10.95 33.55 10.38
C PRO A 616 10.77 32.16 9.76
N VAL A 617 10.77 31.15 10.62
CA VAL A 617 10.30 29.80 10.35
C VAL A 617 9.41 29.37 11.51
N ALA A 618 8.44 28.51 11.23
CA ALA A 618 7.61 27.88 12.24
C ALA A 618 7.49 26.39 11.92
N GLY A 619 7.44 25.59 12.98
CA GLY A 619 7.34 24.15 12.89
C GLY A 619 7.71 23.51 14.22
N ARG A 620 7.36 22.25 14.39
CA ARG A 620 7.65 21.44 15.56
C ARG A 620 9.12 21.04 15.59
N PHE A 621 9.98 21.96 16.02
CA PHE A 621 11.44 21.75 16.10
C PHE A 621 11.88 20.90 17.29
N ASP A 622 10.95 20.54 18.18
CA ASP A 622 11.21 19.73 19.36
C ASP A 622 10.13 18.65 19.46
N GLY A 623 10.55 17.39 19.29
CA GLY A 623 9.67 16.24 19.34
C GLY A 623 9.06 15.96 20.73
N THR A 624 9.48 16.67 21.78
CA THR A 624 8.93 16.53 23.15
C THR A 624 7.71 17.42 23.39
N VAL A 625 7.57 18.52 22.65
CA VAL A 625 6.37 19.37 22.69
C VAL A 625 5.41 18.94 21.58
N ASN A 626 4.12 19.17 21.74
CA ASN A 626 3.11 18.84 20.72
C ASN A 626 2.67 20.03 19.88
N HIS A 627 3.29 21.20 20.07
CA HIS A 627 2.98 22.45 19.38
C HIS A 627 4.17 22.95 18.56
N ASP A 628 3.91 23.83 17.60
CA ASP A 628 4.94 24.43 16.77
C ASP A 628 5.79 25.42 17.56
N CYS A 629 7.07 25.40 17.23
CA CYS A 629 8.08 26.33 17.69
C CYS A 629 8.15 27.51 16.71
N VAL A 630 8.79 28.60 17.14
CA VAL A 630 9.15 29.70 16.26
C VAL A 630 10.65 29.85 16.19
N GLY A 631 11.15 30.22 15.02
CA GLY A 631 12.55 30.49 14.81
C GLY A 631 12.78 31.63 13.85
N VAL A 632 13.98 32.22 13.93
CA VAL A 632 14.44 33.30 13.08
C VAL A 632 15.83 32.96 12.59
N VAL A 633 16.01 33.03 11.27
CA VAL A 633 17.31 32.76 10.64
C VAL A 633 18.10 34.07 10.55
N ASP A 634 19.11 34.18 11.39
CA ASP A 634 20.10 35.25 11.33
C ASP A 634 21.19 34.92 10.30
N ASN A 635 21.88 35.96 9.84
CA ASN A 635 22.97 35.78 8.88
C ASN A 635 24.13 36.74 9.10
N ALA A 636 25.31 36.28 8.72
CA ALA A 636 26.55 37.04 8.73
C ALA A 636 27.36 36.78 7.45
N ASN A 637 28.11 37.79 7.01
CA ASN A 637 29.03 37.66 5.90
C ASN A 637 30.23 36.78 6.31
N PHE A 638 30.54 35.75 5.53
CA PHE A 638 31.59 34.78 5.78
C PHE A 638 32.49 34.55 4.53
N PRO A 639 33.37 35.51 4.18
CA PRO A 639 34.25 35.38 3.02
C PRO A 639 35.29 34.25 3.17
N PRO A 640 35.72 33.58 2.07
CA PRO A 640 35.27 33.74 0.67
C PRO A 640 34.02 32.91 0.32
N TYR A 641 33.37 32.26 1.29
CA TYR A 641 32.35 31.24 1.04
C TYR A 641 30.94 31.81 0.83
N GLY A 642 30.67 33.04 1.25
CA GLY A 642 29.40 33.74 1.05
C GLY A 642 28.74 34.09 2.38
N THR A 643 27.45 33.78 2.52
CA THR A 643 26.66 34.09 3.71
C THR A 643 26.53 32.85 4.60
N ALA A 644 26.89 32.97 5.87
CA ALA A 644 26.64 31.94 6.88
C ALA A 644 25.32 32.23 7.61
N PHE A 645 24.61 31.18 8.01
CA PHE A 645 23.31 31.26 8.65
C PHE A 645 23.31 30.61 10.04
N ALA A 646 22.53 31.20 10.95
CA ALA A 646 22.23 30.61 12.25
C ALA A 646 20.72 30.70 12.49
N LEU A 647 20.11 29.59 12.90
CA LEU A 647 18.72 29.57 13.34
C LEU A 647 18.71 29.84 14.85
N TYR A 648 18.05 30.91 15.27
CA TYR A 648 17.64 31.08 16.66
C TYR A 648 16.20 30.60 16.79
N PHE A 649 15.87 29.75 17.75
CA PHE A 649 14.51 29.22 17.91
C PHE A 649 14.12 29.04 19.37
N THR A 650 12.81 29.01 19.62
CA THR A 650 12.23 28.61 20.90
C THR A 650 10.96 27.84 20.66
N CYS A 651 10.78 26.77 21.45
CA CYS A 651 9.53 26.05 21.54
C CYS A 651 8.73 26.53 22.76
N ASN A 652 9.38 27.12 23.77
CA ASN A 652 8.69 27.71 24.89
C ASN A 652 8.28 29.15 24.55
N MET A 653 7.02 29.36 24.21
CA MET A 653 6.46 30.69 23.90
C MET A 653 5.89 31.40 25.14
N ALA A 654 6.07 30.85 26.35
CA ALA A 654 5.57 31.45 27.59
C ALA A 654 6.45 32.62 28.07
N GLY A 655 5.82 33.67 28.59
CA GLY A 655 6.51 34.70 29.37
C GLY A 655 6.96 35.98 28.63
N GLY A 656 6.53 36.20 27.39
CA GLY A 656 6.73 37.45 26.67
C GLY A 656 8.14 37.69 26.12
N ASP A 657 9.21 37.16 26.72
CA ASP A 657 10.57 37.07 26.15
C ASP A 657 11.25 35.74 26.54
N PRO A 658 10.95 34.66 25.81
CA PRO A 658 11.50 33.34 26.12
C PRO A 658 12.97 33.22 25.76
N ALA A 659 13.68 32.36 26.51
CA ALA A 659 15.04 31.95 26.20
C ALA A 659 15.08 31.30 24.81
N LYS A 660 16.06 31.69 23.99
CA LYS A 660 16.24 31.18 22.63
C LYS A 660 17.42 30.22 22.61
N THR A 661 17.25 29.10 21.94
CA THR A 661 18.34 28.21 21.54
C THR A 661 18.84 28.66 20.17
N PHE A 662 20.07 28.31 19.81
CA PHE A 662 20.57 28.57 18.47
C PHE A 662 21.26 27.35 17.86
N GLN A 663 21.12 27.22 16.55
CA GLN A 663 21.78 26.23 15.71
C GLN A 663 22.59 26.95 14.62
N TRP A 664 23.80 26.48 14.37
CA TRP A 664 24.53 26.90 13.17
C TRP A 664 24.02 26.12 11.96
N LEU A 665 23.44 26.80 10.98
CA LEU A 665 22.93 26.16 9.75
C LEU A 665 24.03 25.98 8.68
N SER A 666 25.22 26.56 8.87
CA SER A 666 26.35 26.58 7.94
C SER A 666 26.23 27.60 6.79
N VAL A 667 27.18 27.54 5.85
CA VAL A 667 27.14 28.28 4.57
C VAL A 667 26.35 27.43 3.58
N LEU A 668 25.09 27.80 3.38
CA LEU A 668 24.15 27.04 2.57
C LEU A 668 24.06 27.57 1.15
N LEU A 669 24.18 26.67 0.17
CA LEU A 669 24.09 26.96 -1.27
C LEU A 669 25.01 28.16 -1.65
N PRO A 670 26.34 28.01 -1.50
CA PRO A 670 27.29 29.12 -1.61
C PRO A 670 27.50 29.64 -3.05
N ASP A 671 27.92 30.90 -3.17
CA ASP A 671 28.16 31.58 -4.45
C ASP A 671 29.23 30.87 -5.29
N ASN A 672 30.29 30.38 -4.64
CA ASN A 672 31.41 29.71 -5.30
C ASN A 672 31.03 28.34 -5.89
N GLN A 673 29.82 27.83 -5.63
CA GLN A 673 29.23 26.64 -6.25
C GLN A 673 28.15 26.98 -7.29
N GLY A 674 28.00 28.27 -7.67
CA GLY A 674 27.12 28.70 -8.75
C GLY A 674 25.65 28.88 -8.36
N HIS A 675 25.31 28.82 -7.07
CA HIS A 675 23.96 29.15 -6.60
C HIS A 675 23.74 30.67 -6.62
N THR A 676 22.59 31.10 -7.12
CA THR A 676 22.24 32.53 -7.27
C THR A 676 20.82 32.81 -6.78
N GLY A 677 20.55 34.05 -6.39
CA GLY A 677 19.24 34.48 -5.88
C GLY A 677 19.19 34.64 -4.37
N VAL A 678 18.01 34.95 -3.85
CA VAL A 678 17.76 35.20 -2.42
C VAL A 678 17.51 33.87 -1.70
N HIS A 679 18.14 33.67 -0.53
CA HIS A 679 17.87 32.52 0.34
C HIS A 679 16.45 32.60 0.89
N GLN A 680 15.70 31.50 0.77
CA GLN A 680 14.39 31.33 1.38
C GLN A 680 14.46 30.15 2.34
N PHE A 681 13.89 30.31 3.52
CA PHE A 681 13.87 29.28 4.56
C PHE A 681 12.43 28.88 4.84
N SER A 682 12.23 27.59 5.09
CA SER A 682 10.96 27.02 5.55
C SER A 682 11.29 25.85 6.46
N ALA A 683 10.28 25.34 7.16
CA ALA A 683 10.40 24.08 7.87
C ALA A 683 9.32 23.10 7.42
N GLY A 684 9.58 21.82 7.64
CA GLY A 684 8.62 20.74 7.42
C GLY A 684 9.13 19.38 7.87
N ASP A 685 8.22 18.42 7.91
CA ASP A 685 8.42 17.01 8.26
C ASP A 685 8.72 16.19 7.00
N PHE A 686 9.94 16.33 6.48
CA PHE A 686 10.31 15.73 5.19
C PHE A 686 10.44 14.19 5.23
N ASP A 687 10.56 13.59 6.41
CA ASP A 687 10.68 12.14 6.61
C ASP A 687 9.44 11.50 7.26
N GLY A 688 8.48 12.29 7.73
CA GLY A 688 7.20 11.81 8.27
C GLY A 688 7.29 11.39 9.74
N ASN A 689 8.28 11.90 10.49
CA ASN A 689 8.51 11.55 11.89
C ASN A 689 7.74 12.44 12.89
N GLY A 690 6.96 13.39 12.36
CA GLY A 690 6.17 14.38 13.08
C GLY A 690 6.98 15.54 13.65
N VAL A 691 8.23 15.75 13.25
CA VAL A 691 9.13 16.80 13.76
C VAL A 691 9.72 17.57 12.57
N ASP A 692 9.58 18.89 12.63
CA ASP A 692 9.98 19.75 11.54
C ASP A 692 11.48 20.04 11.56
N SER A 693 12.04 20.06 10.36
CA SER A 693 13.44 20.34 10.08
C SER A 693 13.56 21.45 9.04
N ILE A 694 14.74 22.04 8.88
CA ILE A 694 14.90 23.27 8.09
C ILE A 694 15.25 22.95 6.63
N ALA A 695 14.47 23.54 5.72
CA ALA A 695 14.79 23.62 4.31
C ALA A 695 15.27 25.02 3.93
N VAL A 696 16.20 25.07 2.98
CA VAL A 696 16.71 26.29 2.35
C VAL A 696 16.58 26.17 0.84
N ARG A 697 16.05 27.21 0.19
CA ARG A 697 16.05 27.35 -1.25
C ARG A 697 16.96 28.48 -1.69
N ARG A 698 17.72 28.23 -2.77
CA ARG A 698 18.40 29.27 -3.53
C ARG A 698 18.44 28.92 -5.02
N GLY A 699 17.86 29.78 -5.85
CA GLY A 699 17.69 29.53 -7.27
C GLY A 699 16.81 28.31 -7.53
N PRO A 700 17.22 27.39 -8.44
CA PRO A 700 16.49 26.18 -8.74
C PRO A 700 16.74 25.04 -7.75
N THR A 701 17.52 25.27 -6.69
CA THR A 701 17.94 24.22 -5.75
C THR A 701 17.34 24.46 -4.37
N ILE A 702 16.80 23.40 -3.80
CA ILE A 702 16.39 23.30 -2.40
C ILE A 702 17.33 22.30 -1.74
N ALA A 703 17.83 22.63 -0.55
CA ALA A 703 18.54 21.71 0.32
C ALA A 703 17.81 21.65 1.66
N TRP A 704 17.77 20.48 2.28
CA TRP A 704 17.19 20.31 3.60
C TRP A 704 17.96 19.25 4.38
N THR A 705 17.54 19.07 5.62
CA THR A 705 17.96 18.01 6.52
C THR A 705 16.70 17.36 7.08
N ASN A 706 16.78 16.12 7.56
CA ASN A 706 15.69 15.49 8.33
C ASN A 706 15.96 15.58 9.84
N VAL A 707 16.91 16.45 10.24
CA VAL A 707 17.31 16.66 11.62
C VAL A 707 16.67 17.94 12.13
N ALA A 708 15.83 17.80 13.15
CA ALA A 708 15.22 18.93 13.83
C ALA A 708 16.29 19.89 14.42
N PRO A 709 15.99 21.19 14.55
CA PRO A 709 16.93 22.14 15.13
C PRO A 709 17.47 21.75 16.51
N THR A 710 18.81 21.79 16.67
CA THR A 710 19.51 21.53 17.95
C THR A 710 20.54 22.62 18.27
N THR A 711 21.38 22.44 19.29
CA THR A 711 22.54 23.32 19.57
C THR A 711 23.78 23.00 18.74
N LEU A 712 23.74 21.95 17.90
CA LEU A 712 24.88 21.47 17.12
C LEU A 712 24.92 22.11 15.72
N LEU A 713 25.99 21.84 14.96
CA LEU A 713 26.06 22.22 13.55
C LEU A 713 25.04 21.41 12.73
N SER A 714 24.28 22.08 11.86
CA SER A 714 23.37 21.42 10.92
C SER A 714 24.12 20.91 9.70
N GLU A 715 23.85 19.66 9.30
CA GLU A 715 24.32 19.08 8.05
C GLU A 715 23.14 18.92 7.08
N TYR A 716 23.23 19.59 5.93
CA TYR A 716 22.25 19.52 4.86
C TYR A 716 22.70 18.48 3.83
N THR A 717 22.24 17.25 4.00
CA THR A 717 22.64 16.10 3.18
C THR A 717 21.66 15.82 2.04
N LEU A 718 20.49 16.46 2.06
CA LEU A 718 19.43 16.23 1.09
C LEU A 718 19.21 17.48 0.23
N ALA A 719 18.89 17.26 -1.04
CA ALA A 719 18.64 18.33 -1.98
C ALA A 719 17.75 17.90 -3.14
N GLN A 720 17.07 18.90 -3.72
CA GLN A 720 16.18 18.77 -4.85
C GLN A 720 16.43 19.91 -5.83
N TYR A 721 16.53 19.58 -7.11
CA TYR A 721 16.42 20.53 -8.19
C TYR A 721 14.92 20.76 -8.51
N ILE A 722 14.39 21.87 -7.99
CA ILE A 722 13.00 22.29 -8.23
C ILE A 722 12.85 23.14 -9.50
N GLY A 723 13.95 23.55 -10.15
CA GLY A 723 13.91 24.30 -11.40
C GLY A 723 13.31 25.70 -11.30
N THR A 724 12.93 26.27 -12.45
CA THR A 724 12.28 27.59 -12.59
C THR A 724 10.98 27.42 -13.36
N PRO A 725 9.92 26.84 -12.74
CA PRO A 725 8.68 26.51 -13.45
C PRO A 725 7.92 27.75 -13.94
N HIS A 726 8.26 28.94 -13.44
CA HIS A 726 7.75 30.22 -13.93
C HIS A 726 8.86 31.07 -14.57
N ALA A 727 8.57 31.70 -15.70
CA ALA A 727 9.59 32.29 -16.59
C ALA A 727 10.14 33.65 -16.13
N THR A 728 9.44 34.38 -15.26
CA THR A 728 9.71 35.81 -15.00
C THR A 728 9.79 36.19 -13.52
N ASP A 729 9.50 35.28 -12.60
CA ASP A 729 9.44 35.54 -11.16
C ASP A 729 10.25 34.48 -10.40
N TYR A 730 10.84 34.86 -9.27
CA TYR A 730 11.66 33.99 -8.42
C TYR A 730 10.82 33.06 -7.54
N GLY A 731 9.58 33.44 -7.23
CA GLY A 731 8.62 32.67 -6.43
C GLY A 731 8.98 32.54 -4.95
N VAL A 732 7.99 32.24 -4.11
CA VAL A 732 8.11 32.02 -2.66
C VAL A 732 8.09 30.52 -2.38
N LEU A 733 9.08 30.02 -1.63
CA LEU A 733 9.12 28.65 -1.14
C LEU A 733 7.96 28.40 -0.16
N VAL A 734 7.23 27.31 -0.38
CA VAL A 734 6.18 26.80 0.50
C VAL A 734 6.44 25.31 0.75
N VAL A 735 6.21 24.85 1.97
CA VAL A 735 6.42 23.44 2.39
C VAL A 735 5.13 22.94 3.03
N GLY A 736 4.70 21.72 2.69
CA GLY A 736 3.52 21.09 3.30
C GLY A 736 3.23 19.69 2.75
N ASP A 737 2.36 18.96 3.43
CA ASP A 737 1.87 17.63 3.05
C ASP A 737 0.72 17.74 2.05
N TRP A 738 1.04 17.84 0.76
CA TRP A 738 0.03 18.14 -0.27
C TRP A 738 -0.84 16.94 -0.67
N ASP A 739 -0.37 15.72 -0.44
CA ASP A 739 -1.03 14.46 -0.83
C ASP A 739 -1.57 13.65 0.35
N GLY A 740 -1.28 14.08 1.58
CA GLY A 740 -1.80 13.46 2.80
C GLY A 740 -1.00 12.20 3.14
N ASN A 741 0.29 12.18 2.82
CA ASN A 741 1.15 11.04 3.14
C ASN A 741 1.89 11.21 4.47
N GLY A 742 1.69 12.35 5.16
CA GLY A 742 2.36 12.69 6.41
C GLY A 742 3.77 13.25 6.23
N ARG A 743 4.30 13.32 5.00
CA ARG A 743 5.58 13.95 4.66
C ARG A 743 5.37 15.26 3.96
N ASP A 744 6.10 16.27 4.41
CA ASP A 744 6.12 17.56 3.74
C ASP A 744 6.93 17.52 2.46
N SER A 745 6.47 18.26 1.45
CA SER A 745 7.14 18.42 0.17
C SER A 745 7.03 19.87 -0.35
N PHE A 746 7.69 20.15 -1.47
CA PHE A 746 8.00 21.54 -1.86
C PHE A 746 7.02 22.13 -2.88
N GLY A 747 6.74 23.42 -2.71
CA GLY A 747 6.02 24.24 -3.68
C GLY A 747 6.60 25.64 -3.85
N LEU A 748 6.26 26.27 -4.98
CA LEU A 748 6.64 27.64 -5.35
C LEU A 748 5.39 28.44 -5.71
N PHE A 749 5.13 29.49 -4.92
CA PHE A 749 4.04 30.44 -5.17
C PHE A 749 4.55 31.71 -5.85
N TYR A 750 3.85 32.19 -6.87
CA TYR A 750 4.22 33.34 -7.69
C TYR A 750 3.21 34.49 -7.55
N GLN A 751 3.66 35.73 -7.80
CA GLN A 751 2.83 36.93 -7.59
C GLN A 751 1.62 37.00 -8.53
N ASP A 752 1.67 36.29 -9.66
CA ASP A 752 0.56 36.17 -10.60
C ASP A 752 -0.51 35.15 -10.16
N GLY A 753 -0.34 34.53 -8.99
CA GLY A 753 -1.25 33.55 -8.41
C GLY A 753 -0.95 32.10 -8.83
N ALA A 754 0.12 31.84 -9.59
CA ALA A 754 0.52 30.47 -9.89
C ALA A 754 1.17 29.80 -8.67
N PHE A 755 0.71 28.62 -8.30
CA PHE A 755 1.32 27.75 -7.30
C PHE A 755 1.73 26.43 -7.94
N TYR A 756 3.04 26.23 -8.09
CA TYR A 756 3.62 24.99 -8.60
C TYR A 756 4.09 24.16 -7.42
N ARG A 757 3.45 23.03 -7.16
CA ARG A 757 3.82 22.11 -6.08
C ARG A 757 4.26 20.75 -6.61
N ARG A 758 4.97 20.02 -5.77
CA ARG A 758 5.35 18.63 -5.97
C ARG A 758 4.98 17.85 -4.74
N ASP A 759 4.52 16.63 -4.95
CA ASP A 759 4.18 15.70 -3.87
C ASP A 759 5.38 14.75 -3.57
N ASP A 760 6.56 15.07 -4.14
CA ASP A 760 7.75 14.23 -4.12
C ASP A 760 9.01 15.03 -3.77
N LEU A 761 9.97 14.36 -3.14
CA LEU A 761 11.28 14.93 -2.76
C LEU A 761 12.41 14.52 -3.72
N LEU A 762 12.10 13.96 -4.91
CA LEU A 762 13.11 13.44 -5.84
C LEU A 762 13.94 14.57 -6.45
N TRP A 763 15.22 14.28 -6.71
CA TRP A 763 16.20 15.25 -7.21
C TRP A 763 15.72 16.06 -8.43
N ASN A 764 14.99 15.48 -9.39
CA ASN A 764 14.47 16.21 -10.56
C ASN A 764 13.38 15.39 -11.29
N SER A 765 12.12 15.45 -10.84
CA SER A 765 11.02 14.73 -11.52
C SER A 765 10.57 15.41 -12.82
N GLY A 766 10.76 16.73 -12.93
CA GLY A 766 10.25 17.56 -14.03
C GLY A 766 8.73 17.70 -14.06
N ALA A 767 8.01 17.12 -13.09
CA ALA A 767 6.57 17.16 -12.98
C ALA A 767 6.15 18.11 -11.85
N TYR A 768 5.17 18.98 -12.13
CA TYR A 768 4.59 19.89 -11.15
C TYR A 768 3.08 19.81 -11.25
N LEU A 769 2.42 19.90 -10.10
CA LEU A 769 1.01 20.22 -10.03
C LEU A 769 0.88 21.75 -9.98
N LEU A 770 0.09 22.29 -10.89
CA LEU A 770 -0.19 23.72 -10.95
C LEU A 770 -1.59 24.00 -10.39
N GLN A 771 -1.65 24.88 -9.39
CA GLN A 771 -2.88 25.53 -8.94
C GLN A 771 -2.81 27.02 -9.27
N ARG A 772 -3.78 27.54 -10.01
CA ARG A 772 -3.99 28.97 -10.20
C ARG A 772 -4.91 29.48 -9.11
N VAL A 773 -4.40 30.35 -8.26
CA VAL A 773 -5.19 31.06 -7.26
C VAL A 773 -5.90 32.22 -7.97
N GLY A 774 -7.23 32.16 -8.06
CA GLY A 774 -8.03 33.26 -8.59
C GLY A 774 -7.90 34.53 -7.73
N ALA A 775 -8.31 35.69 -8.26
CA ALA A 775 -8.20 36.96 -7.53
C ALA A 775 -9.47 37.32 -6.74
N PRO A 776 -9.46 37.13 -5.41
CA PRO A 776 -10.27 37.96 -4.52
C PRO A 776 -9.48 38.88 -3.57
N VAL A 777 -8.13 38.97 -3.65
CA VAL A 777 -7.31 39.51 -2.52
C VAL A 777 -6.10 40.37 -2.92
N GLY A 778 -6.26 41.41 -3.74
CA GLY A 778 -5.17 42.37 -4.04
C GLY A 778 -3.87 41.71 -4.54
N THR A 779 -2.71 42.36 -4.37
CA THR A 779 -1.39 41.78 -4.71
C THR A 779 -0.78 41.08 -3.49
N PRO A 780 -0.73 39.75 -3.45
CA PRO A 780 -0.16 39.02 -2.32
C PRO A 780 1.36 39.20 -2.22
N MET A 781 1.90 39.11 -1.01
CA MET A 781 3.36 39.27 -0.78
C MET A 781 4.01 38.10 -0.05
N THR A 782 3.26 37.24 0.64
CA THR A 782 3.79 36.01 1.28
C THR A 782 2.81 34.85 1.14
N ALA A 783 3.32 33.62 1.16
CA ALA A 783 2.53 32.39 1.15
C ALA A 783 3.16 31.33 2.06
N THR A 784 2.34 30.47 2.66
CA THR A 784 2.75 29.32 3.48
C THR A 784 1.67 28.22 3.40
N SER A 785 1.92 27.02 3.90
CA SER A 785 0.94 25.95 3.99
C SER A 785 0.07 26.06 5.24
N TRP A 786 -1.11 25.43 5.24
CA TRP A 786 -1.95 25.26 6.43
C TRP A 786 -2.98 24.14 6.28
N ARG A 787 -3.52 23.66 7.41
CA ARG A 787 -4.50 22.56 7.47
C ARG A 787 -5.89 23.06 7.91
N ASN A 788 -6.92 22.82 7.10
CA ASN A 788 -8.30 23.22 7.42
C ASN A 788 -9.03 22.17 8.29
N PRO A 789 -9.75 22.55 9.36
CA PRO A 789 -10.68 21.65 10.02
C PRO A 789 -12.00 21.52 9.25
N SER A 790 -12.17 20.45 8.48
CA SER A 790 -13.51 19.95 8.07
C SER A 790 -13.40 18.55 7.49
N GLY A 791 -14.31 17.60 7.75
CA GLY A 791 -15.73 17.78 8.11
C GLY A 791 -16.08 17.69 9.60
N GLY A 792 -17.01 18.55 10.05
CA GLY A 792 -17.40 18.75 11.45
C GLY A 792 -17.94 17.50 12.19
N SER A 793 -17.82 17.44 13.52
CA SER A 793 -18.79 18.05 14.45
C SER A 793 -18.21 18.19 15.88
N SER A 794 -18.85 19.05 16.66
CA SER A 794 -18.55 19.51 18.03
C SER A 794 -18.64 18.43 19.13
N GLY A 795 -17.72 18.47 20.12
CA GLY A 795 -18.00 17.97 21.49
C GLY A 795 -16.82 17.33 22.26
N GLU A 796 -16.34 18.06 23.27
CA GLU A 796 -15.83 17.63 24.60
C GLU A 796 -14.59 16.71 24.77
N SER A 797 -13.48 17.39 25.13
CA SER A 797 -12.43 17.16 26.15
C SER A 797 -12.20 15.82 26.90
N GLY A 798 -10.90 15.49 26.99
CA GLY A 798 -10.21 14.85 28.14
C GLY A 798 -9.06 13.93 27.65
N GLY A 799 -7.80 13.97 28.09
CA GLY A 799 -7.04 14.75 29.08
C GLY A 799 -5.80 13.94 29.52
N GLN A 800 -4.58 14.50 29.37
CA GLN A 800 -3.27 14.25 30.05
C GLN A 800 -2.68 12.82 30.05
N ALA A 801 -1.37 12.52 30.07
CA ALA A 801 -0.09 13.15 30.45
C ALA A 801 1.03 12.39 29.65
N GLY A 802 2.32 12.73 29.56
CA GLY A 802 3.28 13.60 30.24
C GLY A 802 4.70 13.06 29.93
N ASP A 803 5.65 13.95 29.69
CA ASP A 803 7.10 13.76 29.39
C ASP A 803 7.92 13.37 30.66
N PRO A 804 9.08 12.68 30.60
CA PRO A 804 10.40 13.37 30.48
C PRO A 804 11.59 12.57 29.84
N ASN A 805 12.41 13.29 29.05
CA ASN A 805 13.90 13.29 29.01
C ASN A 805 14.76 12.20 28.28
N SER A 806 15.47 12.71 27.25
CA SER A 806 16.93 12.68 26.98
C SER A 806 17.66 11.43 26.41
N VAL A 807 18.00 11.55 25.12
CA VAL A 807 19.22 11.17 24.35
C VAL A 807 20.09 9.99 24.82
N SER A 808 20.19 8.97 23.96
CA SER A 808 21.43 8.25 23.62
C SER A 808 21.27 7.48 22.31
N ILE A 809 22.18 7.65 21.35
CA ILE A 809 22.26 6.73 20.20
C ILE A 809 22.67 5.35 20.74
N GLN A 810 21.90 4.33 20.35
CA GLN A 810 22.31 3.05 19.76
C GLN A 810 21.42 1.92 20.29
N PRO A 811 20.30 1.54 19.64
CA PRO A 811 19.59 0.36 20.09
C PRO A 811 20.05 -0.88 19.33
N SER A 812 20.77 -1.73 20.05
CA SER A 812 20.55 -3.18 19.99
C SER A 812 20.10 -3.58 21.41
N ARG A 813 18.87 -4.11 21.55
CA ARG A 813 18.14 -4.46 22.79
C ARG A 813 17.69 -3.28 23.68
N VAL A 814 16.37 -3.09 23.82
CA VAL A 814 15.66 -2.08 24.63
C VAL A 814 14.58 -2.76 25.46
N GLU A 815 14.77 -2.87 26.78
CA GLU A 815 13.78 -3.49 27.69
C GLU A 815 12.44 -2.72 27.65
N ALA A 816 11.30 -3.41 27.77
CA ALA A 816 9.99 -2.79 27.57
C ALA A 816 9.61 -1.80 28.71
N GLU A 817 10.20 -1.96 29.89
CA GLU A 817 10.12 -1.01 31.00
C GLU A 817 11.04 0.21 30.86
N ASN A 818 11.92 0.24 29.85
CA ASN A 818 12.81 1.37 29.58
C ASN A 818 12.01 2.68 29.38
N ALA A 819 12.60 3.80 29.78
CA ALA A 819 12.03 5.15 29.62
C ALA A 819 11.86 5.56 28.14
N ASP A 820 12.67 5.01 27.23
CA ASP A 820 12.58 5.25 25.79
C ASP A 820 11.34 4.59 25.15
N VAL A 821 10.69 3.65 25.87
CA VAL A 821 9.43 3.04 25.47
C VAL A 821 8.29 3.82 26.11
N LEU A 822 7.67 4.71 25.33
CA LEU A 822 6.53 5.52 25.75
C LEU A 822 5.32 4.62 26.02
N LYS A 823 4.58 4.90 27.10
CA LYS A 823 3.45 4.09 27.54
C LYS A 823 2.22 4.98 27.63
N SER A 824 1.23 4.74 26.77
CA SER A 824 -0.10 5.31 26.92
C SER A 824 -1.03 4.27 27.58
N GLY A 825 -1.97 4.73 28.41
CA GLY A 825 -2.83 3.83 29.21
C GLY A 825 -2.09 3.14 30.36
N ASN A 826 -2.73 2.15 31.00
CA ASN A 826 -2.23 1.53 32.21
C ASN A 826 -1.30 0.32 31.94
N TRP A 827 0.02 0.51 32.05
CA TRP A 827 1.03 -0.55 31.98
C TRP A 827 1.68 -0.81 33.34
N THR A 828 1.86 -2.07 33.71
CA THR A 828 2.43 -2.53 35.00
C THR A 828 3.67 -3.37 34.76
N THR A 829 4.76 -3.09 35.48
CA THR A 829 5.98 -3.89 35.42
C THR A 829 5.88 -5.10 36.36
N GLN A 830 6.28 -6.29 35.90
CA GLN A 830 6.22 -7.56 36.64
C GLN A 830 7.61 -8.21 36.69
N ALA A 831 8.06 -8.56 37.89
CA ALA A 831 9.29 -9.33 38.06
C ALA A 831 9.10 -10.77 37.58
N ALA A 832 10.04 -11.25 36.77
CA ALA A 832 10.03 -12.58 36.19
C ALA A 832 11.47 -13.06 35.97
N PRO A 833 11.96 -14.09 36.69
CA PRO A 833 13.34 -14.56 36.57
C PRO A 833 13.76 -15.00 35.16
N ASN A 834 12.78 -15.27 34.29
CA ASN A 834 12.95 -15.73 32.92
C ASN A 834 12.78 -14.62 31.87
N ALA A 835 12.49 -13.37 32.26
CA ALA A 835 12.43 -12.22 31.34
C ALA A 835 13.82 -11.58 31.15
N SER A 836 14.02 -10.92 30.01
CA SER A 836 15.19 -10.05 29.79
C SER A 836 15.22 -8.98 30.87
N GLY A 837 16.42 -8.65 31.40
CA GLY A 837 16.54 -7.75 32.56
C GLY A 837 15.87 -8.22 33.87
N GLY A 838 15.21 -9.39 33.89
CA GLY A 838 14.47 -9.94 35.03
C GLY A 838 13.05 -9.38 35.22
N GLN A 839 12.53 -8.58 34.27
CA GLN A 839 11.23 -7.92 34.34
C GLN A 839 10.55 -7.86 32.96
N TYR A 840 9.23 -7.73 32.92
CA TYR A 840 8.47 -7.40 31.71
C TYR A 840 7.37 -6.39 32.05
N VAL A 841 6.79 -5.70 31.06
CA VAL A 841 5.62 -4.82 31.26
C VAL A 841 4.36 -5.48 30.74
N TYR A 842 3.23 -5.30 31.41
CA TYR A 842 1.93 -5.81 30.95
C TYR A 842 0.79 -4.82 31.14
N SER A 843 -0.25 -4.94 30.32
CA SER A 843 -1.45 -4.10 30.41
C SER A 843 -2.71 -4.93 30.15
N ARG A 844 -3.83 -4.50 30.75
CA ARG A 844 -5.19 -4.92 30.42
C ARG A 844 -6.02 -3.79 29.81
N ASP A 845 -5.39 -2.64 29.57
CA ASP A 845 -6.03 -1.44 29.09
C ASP A 845 -6.04 -1.47 27.56
N LEU A 846 -7.21 -1.76 26.99
CA LEU A 846 -7.39 -1.84 25.54
C LEU A 846 -7.30 -0.48 24.82
N LYS A 847 -7.12 0.62 25.56
CA LYS A 847 -6.85 1.96 25.01
C LYS A 847 -5.38 2.37 25.16
N GLY A 848 -4.55 1.53 25.79
CA GLY A 848 -3.14 1.80 25.97
C GLY A 848 -2.30 1.40 24.76
N ALA A 849 -1.04 1.83 24.76
CA ALA A 849 -0.03 1.38 23.80
C ALA A 849 1.37 1.48 24.39
N LEU A 850 2.29 0.65 23.87
CA LEU A 850 3.72 0.94 23.96
C LEU A 850 4.17 1.57 22.65
N THR A 851 5.06 2.56 22.68
CA THR A 851 5.61 3.21 21.49
C THR A 851 7.12 3.34 21.60
N LEU A 852 7.85 2.88 20.59
CA LEU A 852 9.32 2.93 20.51
C LEU A 852 9.73 3.46 19.14
N ARG A 853 10.60 4.48 19.10
CA ARG A 853 11.26 4.93 17.88
C ARG A 853 12.60 4.21 17.72
N PHE A 854 12.91 3.75 16.52
CA PHE A 854 14.16 3.05 16.24
C PHE A 854 14.63 3.31 14.80
N THR A 855 15.91 3.11 14.54
CA THR A 855 16.47 3.08 13.17
C THR A 855 17.04 1.69 12.93
N GLY A 856 16.65 1.05 11.85
CA GLY A 856 17.18 -0.26 11.50
C GLY A 856 16.28 -1.04 10.56
N THR A 857 16.90 -1.98 9.86
CA THR A 857 16.25 -2.84 8.86
C THR A 857 15.32 -3.92 9.44
N SER A 858 15.35 -4.15 10.76
CA SER A 858 14.40 -5.01 11.45
C SER A 858 14.28 -4.69 12.95
N ILE A 859 13.15 -5.07 13.55
CA ILE A 859 12.92 -5.01 14.99
C ILE A 859 12.26 -6.31 15.48
N GLU A 860 12.86 -6.96 16.47
CA GLU A 860 12.28 -8.08 17.23
C GLU A 860 11.55 -7.55 18.46
N ILE A 861 10.37 -8.09 18.74
CA ILE A 861 9.51 -7.80 19.88
C ILE A 861 9.41 -9.10 20.67
N VAL A 862 10.05 -9.16 21.83
CA VAL A 862 9.99 -10.29 22.77
C VAL A 862 8.84 -10.04 23.75
N TYR A 863 7.97 -11.03 23.94
CA TYR A 863 6.74 -10.91 24.72
C TYR A 863 6.43 -12.20 25.50
N MET A 864 5.51 -12.11 26.45
CA MET A 864 5.11 -13.24 27.29
C MET A 864 3.80 -13.85 26.78
N GLU A 865 3.75 -15.17 26.73
CA GLU A 865 2.53 -15.94 26.47
C GLU A 865 2.06 -16.66 27.73
N GLY A 866 0.77 -17.01 27.80
CA GLY A 866 0.21 -17.85 28.85
C GLY A 866 -1.32 -17.78 28.97
N PRO A 867 -1.94 -18.50 29.92
CA PRO A 867 -3.39 -18.71 29.92
C PRO A 867 -4.22 -17.46 30.20
N ALA A 868 -3.59 -16.43 30.77
CA ALA A 868 -4.22 -15.17 31.15
C ALA A 868 -3.87 -14.01 30.20
N LEU A 869 -3.07 -14.29 29.16
CA LEU A 869 -2.61 -13.30 28.17
C LEU A 869 -3.57 -13.28 26.98
N GLY A 870 -3.62 -12.15 26.28
CA GLY A 870 -4.57 -11.85 25.22
C GLY A 870 -3.89 -11.47 23.91
N THR A 871 -4.51 -10.59 23.14
CA THR A 871 -4.12 -10.26 21.77
C THR A 871 -3.63 -8.82 21.68
N PHE A 872 -2.60 -8.55 20.88
CA PHE A 872 -2.13 -7.21 20.56
C PHE A 872 -1.75 -7.07 19.09
N THR A 873 -1.78 -5.85 18.56
CA THR A 873 -1.31 -5.52 17.23
C THR A 873 -0.01 -4.74 17.29
N ILE A 874 0.90 -5.07 16.41
CA ILE A 874 2.17 -4.40 16.16
C ILE A 874 1.96 -3.48 14.97
N LEU A 875 2.23 -2.20 15.16
CA LEU A 875 2.28 -1.22 14.09
C LEU A 875 3.72 -0.76 13.89
N VAL A 876 4.15 -0.60 12.64
CA VAL A 876 5.38 0.11 12.28
C VAL A 876 4.99 1.22 11.33
N ASP A 877 5.31 2.47 11.67
CA ASP A 877 4.94 3.67 10.90
C ASP A 877 3.42 3.75 10.65
N ASP A 878 2.66 3.46 11.73
CA ASP A 878 1.19 3.39 11.74
C ASP A 878 0.58 2.31 10.83
N VAL A 879 1.43 1.44 10.26
CA VAL A 879 1.03 0.26 9.48
C VAL A 879 0.91 -0.92 10.43
N ALA A 880 -0.28 -1.50 10.56
CA ALA A 880 -0.43 -2.75 11.29
C ALA A 880 0.28 -3.88 10.54
N VAL A 881 1.44 -4.29 11.05
CA VAL A 881 2.31 -5.30 10.44
C VAL A 881 2.06 -6.70 11.00
N ARG A 882 1.49 -6.82 12.21
CA ARG A 882 1.14 -8.11 12.82
C ARG A 882 0.08 -7.98 13.90
N THR A 883 -0.80 -8.96 14.03
CA THR A 883 -1.55 -9.20 15.26
C THR A 883 -1.03 -10.47 15.93
N VAL A 884 -0.68 -10.37 17.21
CA VAL A 884 -0.13 -11.44 18.03
C VAL A 884 -1.20 -11.89 19.02
N ILE A 885 -1.48 -13.20 19.05
CA ILE A 885 -2.32 -13.83 20.07
C ILE A 885 -1.37 -14.49 21.08
N ALA A 886 -1.26 -13.89 22.26
CA ALA A 886 -0.34 -14.37 23.31
C ALA A 886 -1.00 -15.36 24.28
N THR A 887 -2.26 -15.74 24.06
CA THR A 887 -2.93 -16.76 24.87
C THR A 887 -2.33 -18.13 24.59
N SER A 888 -1.79 -18.78 25.62
CA SER A 888 -1.18 -20.11 25.54
C SER A 888 -1.54 -20.96 26.75
N SER A 889 -1.58 -22.29 26.63
CA SER A 889 -1.86 -23.19 27.76
C SER A 889 -0.73 -23.22 28.80
N THR A 890 0.47 -22.79 28.42
CA THR A 890 1.67 -22.72 29.26
C THR A 890 2.30 -21.34 29.19
N ALA A 891 2.82 -20.86 30.33
CA ALA A 891 3.54 -19.59 30.35
C ALA A 891 4.94 -19.73 29.74
N ALA A 892 5.30 -18.86 28.80
CA ALA A 892 6.60 -18.85 28.14
C ALA A 892 6.98 -17.44 27.66
N THR A 893 8.27 -17.20 27.44
CA THR A 893 8.78 -16.03 26.73
C THR A 893 8.97 -16.42 25.26
N THR A 894 8.55 -15.56 24.34
CA THR A 894 8.67 -15.78 22.89
C THR A 894 8.94 -14.45 22.19
N SER A 895 9.09 -14.44 20.87
CA SER A 895 9.28 -13.20 20.12
C SER A 895 8.64 -13.22 18.74
N THR A 896 8.46 -12.01 18.20
CA THR A 896 8.08 -11.77 16.81
C THR A 896 8.95 -10.69 16.20
N THR A 897 9.23 -10.76 14.90
CA THR A 897 10.14 -9.82 14.23
C THR A 897 9.45 -9.13 13.07
N VAL A 898 9.60 -7.81 12.99
CA VAL A 898 9.32 -7.03 11.78
C VAL A 898 10.62 -6.91 11.02
N ASN A 899 10.66 -7.47 9.82
CA ASN A 899 11.84 -7.50 8.96
C ASN A 899 11.59 -6.62 7.72
N TYR A 900 12.60 -6.45 6.88
CA TYR A 900 12.48 -5.78 5.58
C TYR A 900 12.12 -4.30 5.67
N LEU A 901 12.52 -3.65 6.76
CA LEU A 901 12.43 -2.21 6.90
C LEU A 901 13.55 -1.55 6.09
N THR A 902 13.30 -0.34 5.60
CA THR A 902 14.38 0.51 5.07
C THR A 902 15.37 0.81 6.21
N ASN A 903 16.62 1.14 5.90
CA ASN A 903 17.55 1.55 6.96
C ASN A 903 17.32 3.03 7.34
N GLU A 904 16.08 3.35 7.70
CA GLU A 904 15.59 4.68 8.03
C GLU A 904 14.99 4.67 9.45
N SER A 905 14.49 5.82 9.92
CA SER A 905 13.80 5.90 11.21
C SER A 905 12.38 5.31 11.09
N HIS A 906 11.99 4.52 12.08
CA HIS A 906 10.70 3.86 12.18
C HIS A 906 10.09 4.07 13.57
N THR A 907 8.75 4.06 13.64
CA THR A 907 7.99 4.07 14.89
C THR A 907 7.27 2.74 15.09
N LEU A 908 7.68 1.97 16.09
CA LEU A 908 6.97 0.78 16.56
C LEU A 908 5.86 1.17 17.54
N GLN A 909 4.66 0.60 17.39
CA GLN A 909 3.61 0.62 18.42
C GLN A 909 3.10 -0.79 18.74
N ILE A 910 2.84 -1.07 20.03
CA ILE A 910 2.17 -2.27 20.51
C ILE A 910 0.82 -1.87 21.09
N VAL A 911 -0.27 -2.26 20.43
CA VAL A 911 -1.64 -1.85 20.77
C VAL A 911 -2.44 -3.08 21.24
N PRO A 912 -2.87 -3.16 22.50
CA PRO A 912 -3.73 -4.24 22.99
C PRO A 912 -5.08 -4.27 22.26
N ILE A 913 -5.50 -5.47 21.86
CA ILE A 913 -6.78 -5.72 21.17
C ILE A 913 -7.77 -6.41 22.11
N ASP A 914 -7.31 -7.38 22.89
CA ASP A 914 -8.12 -8.09 23.88
C ASP A 914 -7.24 -8.68 24.98
N GLY A 915 -7.78 -8.90 26.18
CA GLY A 915 -7.10 -9.55 27.29
C GLY A 915 -5.86 -8.82 27.82
N THR A 916 -4.95 -9.57 28.47
CA THR A 916 -3.72 -9.01 29.05
C THR A 916 -2.57 -9.10 28.04
N VAL A 917 -1.90 -8.01 27.72
CA VAL A 917 -0.71 -7.99 26.85
C VAL A 917 0.53 -7.84 27.71
N ALA A 918 1.59 -8.61 27.46
CA ALA A 918 2.82 -8.55 28.23
C ALA A 918 4.05 -8.57 27.30
N VAL A 919 4.88 -7.53 27.34
CA VAL A 919 6.05 -7.33 26.48
C VAL A 919 7.31 -7.28 27.35
N ASP A 920 8.33 -8.02 26.93
CA ASP A 920 9.61 -8.18 27.63
C ASP A 920 10.63 -7.16 27.09
N VAL A 921 11.02 -7.26 25.81
CA VAL A 921 12.13 -6.47 25.26
C VAL A 921 12.04 -6.30 23.74
N PHE A 922 12.59 -5.21 23.20
CA PHE A 922 12.70 -4.93 21.76
C PHE A 922 14.15 -5.06 21.28
N VAL A 923 14.44 -5.73 20.17
CA VAL A 923 15.81 -5.88 19.63
C VAL A 923 15.88 -5.38 18.19
N VAL A 924 16.65 -4.32 17.95
CA VAL A 924 16.78 -3.69 16.62
C VAL A 924 18.05 -4.20 15.91
N THR A 925 17.96 -4.44 14.59
CA THR A 925 19.08 -4.88 13.73
C THR A 925 19.21 -3.98 12.50
N GLY A 926 20.44 -3.57 12.14
CA GLY A 926 20.68 -2.74 10.95
C GLY A 926 21.75 -1.64 11.06
N ASN A 927 22.53 -1.59 12.15
CA ASN A 927 23.65 -0.65 12.30
C ASN A 927 24.96 -1.17 11.71
#